data_AF-A0A9W7FIK7-F1
#
_entry.id   AF-A0A9W7FIK7-F1
#
_cell.length_a   1.000
_cell.length_b   1.000
_cell.length_c   1.000
_cell.angle_alpha   90.00
_cell.angle_beta   90.00
_cell.angle_gamma   90.00
#
_symmetry.space_group_name_H-M   'P 1'
#
loop_
_entity.id
_entity.type
_entity.pdbx_description
1 polymer ?
#
loop_
_entity_poly.entity_id
_entity_poly.type
_entity_poly.pdbx_seq_one_letter_code
_entity_poly.pdbx_strand_id
1 'polypeptide(L)'
;MKQRPPAPHLRYGNKNDAGVSRSPNNHGYCTYLDRLFSMACFPTIAALGIFTTAKDVSEAFSAINAARRTMTSRSRFGKMDGHTLCLCIGDGCTPRSAALACFVEGWDCISIDPEMQDKWVEGGESVGSVKGLTCFKGTLGQFMDSSPTSPSSPSSPAASTTPNSTPDRLILLLIHSHARLIGNATVDKIRKRYGSPPTCLISIPCCASFGTERDVGRPDNVFDDDCIFSAKRTVKSWISKTKSFLSGSFLLTPTKSFFGESPEQKKIPELNKTLIESHHQNQGPNVSVFFKEEGGFVATRGSSCIMSGPEGDYLDCANNVAGVGHSHPKVVEAGVKELQNIQTNGRFLHPIRERYVKKLLATLPPSLDVLYLVNSGSEANDLALRMAKQYASMKDCHNPEDVICLDAAYHGHTQSIVDISPYKWRQCTDGKEYHKNHVHICSVPDTYRGPFTGLGPEVGRKYAQEVEDIVDIKGGVGAFIHESIMGCGGQIVMPEGYLPAAYEKVRSAGGLCIADEVQTGFGRSGSHFWAFEKYGVVPDIVSMGKPMGNGYPIAGVAVTREVAEAFSSSGIEYFNTFGGNSVACAIGEAVLDAIEEDGLQENALVVGDYLKGRMTSLKSLTPMVGDVRGFGLFLGIEFIQAPTLGSSEPIPHPDLTKFVVDYLKHNRIITSRDGPDGNVLKIKPPLT
;
A
#
# COMPACT_ATOMS: atom_id res chain seq x y z
N MET A 1 -42.29 -25.78 20.59
CA MET A 1 -42.52 -26.90 19.64
C MET A 1 -42.74 -26.28 18.27
N LYS A 2 -41.98 -26.56 17.20
CA LYS A 2 -41.35 -27.82 16.77
C LYS A 2 -39.85 -27.63 16.49
N GLN A 3 -39.07 -28.57 17.01
CA GLN A 3 -37.64 -28.74 16.75
C GLN A 3 -37.44 -29.15 15.28
N ARG A 4 -36.51 -28.49 14.58
CA ARG A 4 -35.82 -29.08 13.43
C ARG A 4 -34.49 -29.67 13.94
N PRO A 5 -34.13 -30.90 13.55
CA PRO A 5 -32.90 -31.53 14.01
C PRO A 5 -31.67 -30.78 13.45
N PRO A 6 -30.53 -30.78 14.16
CA PRO A 6 -29.29 -30.25 13.62
C PRO A 6 -28.86 -31.12 12.43
N ALA A 7 -28.65 -30.50 11.28
CA ALA A 7 -28.08 -31.19 10.14
C ALA A 7 -26.67 -31.71 10.52
N PRO A 8 -26.35 -32.98 10.20
CA PRO A 8 -25.09 -33.59 10.57
C PRO A 8 -23.97 -33.11 9.64
N HIS A 9 -22.85 -32.67 10.23
CA HIS A 9 -21.52 -32.57 9.62
C HIS A 9 -21.42 -31.77 8.29
N LEU A 10 -21.10 -30.48 8.38
CA LEU A 10 -20.25 -29.86 7.35
C LEU A 10 -18.91 -30.60 7.38
N ARG A 11 -18.73 -31.53 6.44
CA ARG A 11 -17.48 -32.25 6.22
C ARG A 11 -16.37 -31.23 5.95
N TYR A 12 -15.48 -31.06 6.91
CA TYR A 12 -14.15 -30.50 6.67
C TYR A 12 -13.41 -31.50 5.78
N GLY A 13 -13.12 -31.09 4.54
CA GLY A 13 -12.35 -31.88 3.59
C GLY A 13 -10.92 -32.06 4.09
N ASN A 14 -10.61 -33.27 4.59
CA ASN A 14 -9.26 -33.79 4.64
C ASN A 14 -8.95 -34.50 3.31
N LYS A 15 -8.02 -33.90 2.55
CA LYS A 15 -7.17 -34.42 1.46
C LYS A 15 -7.78 -35.09 0.19
N ASN A 16 -7.36 -34.48 -0.93
CA ASN A 16 -6.96 -34.99 -2.26
C ASN A 16 -8.03 -35.40 -3.29
N ASP A 17 -8.23 -34.53 -4.29
CA ASP A 17 -8.45 -34.91 -5.72
C ASP A 17 -8.22 -33.77 -6.76
N ALA A 18 -7.67 -32.61 -6.38
CA ALA A 18 -7.19 -31.62 -7.35
C ALA A 18 -5.89 -31.01 -6.81
N GLY A 19 -4.76 -31.26 -7.48
CA GLY A 19 -3.40 -30.97 -7.04
C GLY A 19 -3.05 -29.48 -6.87
N VAL A 20 -3.71 -28.79 -5.93
CA VAL A 20 -3.41 -27.42 -5.52
C VAL A 20 -2.67 -27.42 -4.19
N SER A 21 -1.40 -27.02 -4.23
CA SER A 21 -0.58 -26.76 -3.03
C SER A 21 -0.99 -25.42 -2.44
N ARG A 22 -1.67 -25.42 -1.27
CA ARG A 22 -1.91 -24.19 -0.49
C ARG A 22 -0.63 -23.82 0.28
N SER A 23 -0.12 -22.61 0.06
CA SER A 23 0.92 -21.99 0.91
C SER A 23 0.39 -21.74 2.33
N PRO A 24 1.20 -21.87 3.41
CA PRO A 24 0.71 -22.02 4.80
C PRO A 24 0.25 -20.72 5.50
N ASN A 25 0.39 -19.54 4.87
CA ASN A 25 0.48 -18.29 5.64
C ASN A 25 -0.85 -17.54 5.93
N ASN A 26 -2.01 -18.10 5.56
CA ASN A 26 -3.32 -17.46 5.79
C ASN A 26 -4.23 -18.14 6.83
N HIS A 27 -3.66 -18.93 7.74
CA HIS A 27 -4.41 -19.46 8.89
C HIS A 27 -4.53 -18.41 9.99
N GLY A 28 -5.58 -17.57 9.97
CA GLY A 28 -5.71 -16.58 11.05
C GLY A 28 -7.04 -15.85 11.15
N TYR A 29 -7.34 -14.96 10.21
CA TYR A 29 -8.34 -13.92 10.44
C TYR A 29 -9.78 -14.44 10.58
N CYS A 30 -10.22 -15.31 9.67
CA CYS A 30 -11.53 -15.96 9.81
C CYS A 30 -11.53 -16.97 10.97
N THR A 31 -10.43 -17.72 11.14
CA THR A 31 -10.31 -18.76 12.17
C THR A 31 -10.44 -18.23 13.60
N TYR A 32 -10.02 -16.99 13.91
CA TYR A 32 -10.13 -16.46 15.28
C TYR A 32 -11.54 -15.92 15.59
N LEU A 33 -12.20 -15.26 14.63
CA LEU A 33 -13.60 -14.87 14.78
C LEU A 33 -14.49 -16.10 14.85
N ASP A 34 -14.25 -17.09 13.99
CA ASP A 34 -14.94 -18.37 14.03
C ASP A 34 -14.69 -19.09 15.35
N ARG A 35 -13.44 -19.11 15.85
CA ARG A 35 -13.12 -19.71 17.15
C ARG A 35 -13.83 -18.97 18.28
N LEU A 36 -13.79 -17.64 18.31
CA LEU A 36 -14.46 -16.82 19.32
C LEU A 36 -15.98 -17.03 19.28
N PHE A 37 -16.60 -16.95 18.10
CA PHE A 37 -18.03 -17.16 17.90
C PHE A 37 -18.47 -18.59 18.19
N SER A 38 -17.56 -19.57 18.06
CA SER A 38 -17.81 -20.97 18.43
C SER A 38 -17.59 -21.27 19.92
N MET A 39 -17.08 -20.33 20.72
CA MET A 39 -16.86 -20.58 22.15
C MET A 39 -18.18 -20.68 22.89
N ALA A 40 -18.31 -21.67 23.77
CA ALA A 40 -19.48 -21.83 24.64
C ALA A 40 -19.74 -20.59 25.53
N CYS A 41 -18.70 -19.81 25.85
CA CYS A 41 -18.80 -18.58 26.63
C CYS A 41 -19.14 -17.33 25.81
N PHE A 42 -19.17 -17.41 24.47
CA PHE A 42 -19.41 -16.25 23.61
C PHE A 42 -20.76 -15.54 23.86
N PRO A 43 -21.89 -16.25 24.07
CA PRO A 43 -23.16 -15.59 24.41
C PRO A 43 -23.07 -14.78 25.72
N THR A 44 -22.31 -15.27 26.70
CA THR A 44 -22.06 -14.55 27.96
C THR A 44 -21.17 -13.32 27.72
N ILE A 45 -20.13 -13.45 26.89
CA ILE A 45 -19.25 -12.33 26.51
C ILE A 45 -20.04 -11.23 25.79
N ALA A 46 -20.95 -11.62 24.89
CA ALA A 46 -21.83 -10.69 24.17
C ALA A 46 -22.87 -10.04 25.10
N ALA A 47 -23.52 -10.81 25.98
CA ALA A 47 -24.53 -10.31 26.93
C ALA A 47 -23.95 -9.33 27.97
N LEU A 48 -22.71 -9.56 28.41
CA LEU A 48 -22.01 -8.66 29.33
C LEU A 48 -21.53 -7.36 28.65
N GLY A 49 -21.72 -7.19 27.34
CA GLY A 49 -21.27 -6.01 26.60
C GLY A 49 -19.76 -5.79 26.71
N ILE A 50 -19.00 -6.89 26.82
CA ILE A 50 -17.55 -6.87 27.08
C ILE A 50 -16.82 -6.23 25.91
N PHE A 51 -17.28 -6.31 24.67
CA PHE A 51 -16.61 -5.63 23.56
C PHE A 51 -17.59 -4.73 22.82
N THR A 52 -17.21 -3.46 22.65
CA THR A 52 -18.02 -2.44 21.96
C THR A 52 -17.72 -2.37 20.47
N THR A 53 -16.55 -2.85 20.06
CA THR A 53 -16.11 -2.85 18.67
C THR A 53 -15.34 -4.13 18.33
N ALA A 54 -15.33 -4.51 17.05
CA ALA A 54 -14.51 -5.62 16.56
C ALA A 54 -13.01 -5.39 16.80
N LYS A 55 -12.59 -4.11 16.82
CA LYS A 55 -11.21 -3.70 17.14
C LYS A 55 -10.80 -4.13 18.55
N ASP A 56 -11.66 -3.92 19.55
CA ASP A 56 -11.37 -4.25 20.95
C ASP A 56 -11.15 -5.76 21.13
N VAL A 57 -11.94 -6.57 20.41
CA VAL A 57 -11.84 -8.04 20.38
C VAL A 57 -10.50 -8.47 19.79
N SER A 58 -10.14 -7.93 18.62
CA SER A 58 -8.90 -8.30 17.93
C SER A 58 -7.66 -7.92 18.73
N GLU A 59 -7.66 -6.75 19.39
CA GLU A 59 -6.53 -6.30 20.22
C GLU A 59 -6.33 -7.20 21.44
N ALA A 60 -7.42 -7.51 22.17
CA ALA A 60 -7.37 -8.39 23.33
C ALA A 60 -6.88 -9.80 22.96
N PHE A 61 -7.43 -10.38 21.89
CA PHE A 61 -7.05 -11.72 21.44
C PHE A 61 -5.59 -11.80 20.96
N SER A 62 -5.11 -10.75 20.28
CA SER A 62 -3.73 -10.67 19.81
C SER A 62 -2.74 -10.65 20.97
N ALA A 63 -3.04 -9.87 22.02
CA ALA A 63 -2.22 -9.81 23.23
C ALA A 63 -2.12 -11.16 23.94
N ILE A 64 -3.25 -11.84 24.10
CA ILE A 64 -3.32 -13.15 24.75
C ILE A 64 -2.57 -14.20 23.94
N ASN A 65 -2.75 -14.21 22.62
CA ASN A 65 -2.05 -15.14 21.73
C ASN A 65 -0.54 -14.88 21.69
N ALA A 66 -0.11 -13.62 21.73
CA ALA A 66 1.31 -13.25 21.84
C ALA A 66 1.90 -13.77 23.16
N ALA A 67 1.22 -13.55 24.29
CA ALA A 67 1.63 -14.09 25.59
C ALA A 67 1.74 -15.63 25.54
N ARG A 68 0.74 -16.32 24.97
CA ARG A 68 0.74 -17.79 24.85
C ARG A 68 1.88 -18.31 24.00
N ARG A 69 2.13 -17.69 22.84
CA ARG A 69 3.25 -18.04 21.94
C ARG A 69 4.60 -17.81 22.61
N THR A 70 4.78 -16.68 23.29
CA THR A 70 6.02 -16.37 24.00
C THR A 70 6.29 -17.37 25.12
N MET A 71 5.25 -17.80 25.84
CA MET A 71 5.39 -18.79 26.91
C MET A 71 5.58 -20.22 26.39
N THR A 72 4.97 -20.61 25.26
CA THR A 72 5.11 -21.96 24.67
C THR A 72 6.41 -22.15 23.88
N SER A 73 6.90 -21.12 23.19
CA SER A 73 8.11 -21.19 22.36
C SER A 73 9.43 -21.16 23.16
N ARG A 74 9.38 -20.81 24.46
CA ARG A 74 10.58 -20.61 25.28
C ARG A 74 10.62 -21.60 26.44
N SER A 75 11.69 -22.40 26.50
CA SER A 75 11.93 -23.43 27.53
C SER A 75 11.88 -22.93 28.99
N ARG A 76 11.96 -21.61 29.21
CA ARG A 76 12.05 -20.96 30.53
C ARG A 76 10.73 -20.84 31.28
N PHE A 77 9.58 -20.98 30.60
CA PHE A 77 8.27 -20.95 31.27
C PHE A 77 7.78 -22.34 31.68
N GLY A 78 8.44 -23.45 31.31
CA GLY A 78 7.98 -24.81 31.65
C GLY A 78 6.67 -25.23 30.97
N LYS A 79 6.06 -26.36 31.38
CA LYS A 79 4.75 -26.81 30.88
C LYS A 79 3.63 -25.87 31.33
N MET A 80 2.67 -25.55 30.46
CA MET A 80 1.57 -24.59 30.68
C MET A 80 0.68 -24.86 31.91
N ASP A 81 0.79 -26.05 32.49
CA ASP A 81 -0.10 -26.64 33.50
C ASP A 81 0.01 -26.00 34.91
N GLY A 82 0.57 -24.79 35.04
CA GLY A 82 0.84 -24.09 36.32
C GLY A 82 0.09 -22.77 36.47
N HIS A 83 0.00 -22.25 37.70
CA HIS A 83 -0.75 -21.05 38.05
C HIS A 83 -0.18 -19.81 37.34
N THR A 84 -1.00 -19.18 36.49
CA THR A 84 -0.63 -17.99 35.71
C THR A 84 -1.48 -16.81 36.15
N LEU A 85 -0.82 -15.77 36.66
CA LEU A 85 -1.44 -14.50 37.03
C LEU A 85 -1.18 -13.46 35.93
N CYS A 86 -2.23 -12.84 35.41
CA CYS A 86 -2.14 -11.78 34.42
C CYS A 86 -2.61 -10.43 35.00
N LEU A 87 -1.71 -9.46 35.09
CA LEU A 87 -2.06 -8.07 35.40
C LEU A 87 -2.32 -7.34 34.09
N CYS A 88 -3.59 -7.02 33.83
CA CYS A 88 -4.02 -6.26 32.67
C CYS A 88 -4.14 -4.79 33.06
N ILE A 89 -3.34 -3.92 32.45
CA ILE A 89 -3.20 -2.51 32.80
C ILE A 89 -3.52 -1.67 31.57
N GLY A 90 -4.35 -0.65 31.76
CA GLY A 90 -4.75 0.27 30.72
C GLY A 90 -5.50 1.46 31.29
N ASP A 91 -6.16 2.20 30.43
CA ASP A 91 -6.85 3.46 30.71
C ASP A 91 -8.14 3.53 29.88
N GLY A 92 -9.11 2.70 30.26
CA GLY A 92 -10.45 2.63 29.68
C GLY A 92 -11.05 1.22 29.72
N CYS A 93 -10.91 0.50 28.60
CA CYS A 93 -11.62 -0.77 28.34
C CYS A 93 -10.88 -2.03 28.86
N THR A 94 -9.91 -1.88 29.77
CA THR A 94 -8.97 -2.93 30.22
C THR A 94 -9.60 -4.17 30.87
N PRO A 95 -10.70 -4.06 31.66
CA PRO A 95 -11.35 -5.23 32.27
C PRO A 95 -11.80 -6.30 31.27
N ARG A 96 -12.03 -5.89 30.02
CA ARG A 96 -12.58 -6.73 28.95
C ARG A 96 -11.56 -7.73 28.43
N SER A 97 -10.33 -7.26 28.26
CA SER A 97 -9.19 -8.09 27.88
C SER A 97 -8.80 -9.07 28.98
N ALA A 98 -8.88 -8.62 30.24
CA ALA A 98 -8.68 -9.47 31.41
C ALA A 98 -9.74 -10.58 31.50
N ALA A 99 -11.02 -10.24 31.30
CA ALA A 99 -12.11 -11.23 31.25
C ALA A 99 -11.89 -12.26 30.13
N LEU A 100 -11.48 -11.81 28.94
CA LEU A 100 -11.20 -12.72 27.82
C LEU A 100 -10.05 -13.69 28.13
N ALA A 101 -9.00 -13.24 28.82
CA ALA A 101 -7.91 -14.10 29.26
C ALA A 101 -8.37 -15.17 30.27
N CYS A 102 -9.25 -14.82 31.21
CA CYS A 102 -9.87 -15.79 32.11
C CYS A 102 -10.68 -16.86 31.34
N PHE A 103 -11.45 -16.46 30.32
CA PHE A 103 -12.28 -17.40 29.55
C PHE A 103 -11.49 -18.29 28.58
N VAL A 104 -10.52 -17.71 27.87
CA VAL A 104 -9.81 -18.40 26.79
C VAL A 104 -8.68 -19.29 27.33
N GLU A 105 -7.94 -18.79 28.32
CA GLU A 105 -6.71 -19.43 28.81
C GLU A 105 -6.83 -19.91 30.26
N GLY A 106 -7.92 -19.58 30.96
CA GLY A 106 -8.12 -19.98 32.37
C GLY A 106 -7.16 -19.28 33.34
N TRP A 107 -6.57 -18.15 32.96
CA TRP A 107 -5.67 -17.38 33.82
C TRP A 107 -6.45 -16.65 34.90
N ASP A 108 -5.82 -16.50 36.07
CA ASP A 108 -6.29 -15.51 37.05
C ASP A 108 -5.85 -14.13 36.58
N CYS A 109 -6.76 -13.17 36.56
CA CYS A 109 -6.51 -11.84 36.04
C CYS A 109 -6.84 -10.76 37.06
N ILE A 110 -5.99 -9.72 37.11
CA ILE A 110 -6.28 -8.47 37.81
C ILE A 110 -6.27 -7.36 36.78
N SER A 111 -7.41 -6.70 36.59
CA SER A 111 -7.53 -5.51 35.75
C SER A 111 -7.30 -4.26 36.60
N ILE A 112 -6.38 -3.40 36.18
CA ILE A 112 -6.01 -2.15 36.85
C ILE A 112 -6.22 -1.02 35.85
N ASP A 113 -7.15 -0.12 36.16
CA ASP A 113 -7.55 0.91 35.21
C ASP A 113 -8.06 2.17 35.94
N PRO A 114 -7.43 3.35 35.76
CA PRO A 114 -7.89 4.59 36.39
C PRO A 114 -9.20 5.12 35.79
N GLU A 115 -9.52 4.76 34.54
CA GLU A 115 -10.76 5.12 33.84
C GLU A 115 -11.82 4.02 33.91
N MET A 116 -11.65 3.04 34.82
CA MET A 116 -12.59 1.95 35.00
C MET A 116 -14.00 2.47 35.29
N GLN A 117 -14.96 2.10 34.46
CA GLN A 117 -16.36 2.45 34.70
C GLN A 117 -16.89 1.73 35.95
N ASP A 118 -17.75 2.39 36.73
CA ASP A 118 -18.21 1.87 38.03
C ASP A 118 -18.94 0.52 37.93
N LYS A 119 -19.56 0.22 36.79
CA LYS A 119 -20.16 -1.10 36.52
C LYS A 119 -19.17 -2.28 36.57
N TRP A 120 -17.86 -2.01 36.54
CA TRP A 120 -16.80 -3.03 36.67
C TRP A 120 -16.20 -3.13 38.09
N VAL A 121 -16.62 -2.27 39.04
CA VAL A 121 -15.96 -2.06 40.34
C VAL A 121 -16.76 -2.64 41.54
N GLU A 122 -17.78 -3.47 41.27
CA GLU A 122 -18.76 -4.07 42.21
C GLU A 122 -20.05 -3.25 42.41
N GLY A 123 -21.19 -3.97 42.44
CA GLY A 123 -22.50 -3.45 42.87
C GLY A 123 -23.54 -3.13 41.79
N GLY A 124 -23.18 -3.11 40.50
CA GLY A 124 -24.13 -2.94 39.39
C GLY A 124 -23.98 -4.04 38.35
N GLU A 125 -25.00 -4.90 38.19
CA GLU A 125 -25.17 -5.94 37.14
C GLU A 125 -23.85 -6.58 36.64
N SER A 126 -23.09 -7.13 37.61
CA SER A 126 -21.64 -6.95 37.70
C SER A 126 -20.74 -8.02 37.07
N VAL A 127 -19.58 -7.53 36.65
CA VAL A 127 -18.36 -8.19 36.20
C VAL A 127 -17.75 -9.13 37.25
N GLY A 128 -18.14 -9.00 38.53
CA GLY A 128 -17.82 -9.96 39.60
C GLY A 128 -18.33 -11.39 39.38
N SER A 129 -19.03 -11.65 38.27
CA SER A 129 -19.44 -12.98 37.81
C SER A 129 -18.38 -13.73 37.00
N VAL A 130 -17.31 -13.06 36.53
CA VAL A 130 -16.22 -13.72 35.80
C VAL A 130 -15.25 -14.37 36.78
N LYS A 131 -15.31 -15.70 36.89
CA LYS A 131 -14.41 -16.48 37.73
C LYS A 131 -12.93 -16.19 37.37
N GLY A 132 -12.14 -15.82 38.37
CA GLY A 132 -10.71 -15.53 38.21
C GLY A 132 -10.38 -14.07 37.87
N LEU A 133 -11.38 -13.19 37.68
CA LEU A 133 -11.15 -11.77 37.39
C LEU A 133 -11.35 -10.90 38.64
N THR A 134 -10.35 -10.07 38.96
CA THR A 134 -10.45 -8.99 39.96
C THR A 134 -10.26 -7.64 39.28
N CYS A 135 -11.04 -6.63 39.66
CA CYS A 135 -10.98 -5.29 39.08
C CYS A 135 -10.56 -4.24 40.13
N PHE A 136 -9.65 -3.34 39.76
CA PHE A 136 -9.17 -2.25 40.60
C PHE A 136 -9.25 -0.92 39.83
N LYS A 137 -10.11 -0.01 40.31
CA LYS A 137 -10.20 1.35 39.77
C LYS A 137 -9.12 2.24 40.39
N GLY A 138 -8.09 2.55 39.62
CA GLY A 138 -6.98 3.37 40.07
C GLY A 138 -5.71 3.15 39.26
N THR A 139 -4.66 3.89 39.59
CA THR A 139 -3.35 3.75 38.92
C THR A 139 -2.59 2.53 39.45
N LEU A 140 -1.61 2.05 38.67
CA LEU A 140 -0.74 0.96 39.10
C LEU A 140 0.05 1.32 40.37
N GLY A 141 0.45 2.59 40.56
CA GLY A 141 1.07 3.06 41.79
C GLY A 141 0.16 2.88 43.00
N GLN A 142 -1.10 3.31 42.91
CA GLN A 142 -2.11 3.14 43.97
C GLN A 142 -2.38 1.66 44.27
N PHE A 143 -2.43 0.82 43.23
CA PHE A 143 -2.54 -0.63 43.41
C PHE A 143 -1.33 -1.20 44.17
N MET A 144 -0.12 -0.76 43.84
CA MET A 144 1.11 -1.20 44.50
C MET A 144 1.22 -0.74 45.96
N ASP A 145 0.66 0.43 46.30
CA ASP A 145 0.62 0.97 47.66
C ASP A 145 -0.52 0.36 48.50
N SER A 146 -1.52 -0.28 47.88
CA SER A 146 -2.58 -0.98 48.59
C SER A 146 -2.04 -2.23 49.31
N SER A 147 -2.28 -2.29 50.64
CA SER A 147 -1.95 -3.46 51.46
C SER A 147 -2.72 -4.69 50.96
N PRO A 148 -2.13 -5.91 50.98
CA PRO A 148 -2.83 -7.16 50.64
C PRO A 148 -4.06 -7.46 51.52
N THR A 149 -4.26 -6.68 52.59
CA THR A 149 -5.32 -6.85 53.58
C THR A 149 -5.93 -5.49 53.95
N SER A 150 -7.01 -5.08 53.28
CA SER A 150 -8.25 -4.65 53.95
C SER A 150 -9.22 -3.99 52.96
N PRO A 151 -10.43 -4.55 52.76
CA PRO A 151 -11.58 -3.80 52.28
C PRO A 151 -12.14 -2.98 53.45
N SER A 152 -12.22 -1.66 53.32
CA SER A 152 -12.84 -0.80 54.33
C SER A 152 -14.38 -0.81 54.22
N SER A 153 -14.99 -1.86 54.80
CA SER A 153 -16.29 -1.94 55.54
C SER A 153 -17.66 -1.73 54.83
N PRO A 154 -18.80 -2.25 55.37
CA PRO A 154 -19.05 -3.63 55.84
C PRO A 154 -20.45 -4.18 55.45
N SER A 155 -20.50 -5.36 54.80
CA SER A 155 -21.51 -6.41 55.06
C SER A 155 -21.22 -7.61 54.19
N SER A 156 -20.61 -8.64 54.77
CA SER A 156 -20.30 -9.92 54.12
C SER A 156 -21.29 -11.00 54.62
N PRO A 157 -21.49 -12.10 53.88
CA PRO A 157 -20.59 -13.24 54.11
C PRO A 157 -20.02 -13.88 52.82
N ALA A 158 -18.70 -13.80 52.72
CA ALA A 158 -17.67 -14.75 52.28
C ALA A 158 -18.02 -15.98 51.40
N ALA A 159 -17.34 -16.06 50.24
CA ALA A 159 -16.33 -17.08 49.82
C ALA A 159 -16.29 -17.11 48.28
N SER A 160 -15.18 -17.20 47.54
CA SER A 160 -13.74 -17.31 47.82
C SER A 160 -13.03 -17.23 46.46
N THR A 161 -11.99 -16.40 46.30
CA THR A 161 -10.77 -16.64 45.48
C THR A 161 -10.01 -15.32 45.31
N THR A 162 -9.30 -14.88 46.33
CA THR A 162 -8.05 -14.15 46.09
C THR A 162 -6.94 -15.21 46.02
N PRO A 163 -6.22 -15.37 44.89
CA PRO A 163 -5.11 -16.30 44.84
C PRO A 163 -3.95 -15.67 45.63
N ASN A 164 -3.85 -16.04 46.91
CA ASN A 164 -2.71 -15.75 47.78
C ASN A 164 -1.53 -16.71 47.53
N SER A 165 -1.54 -17.43 46.40
CA SER A 165 -0.42 -18.25 45.95
C SER A 165 0.51 -17.40 45.07
N THR A 166 1.80 -17.40 45.39
CA THR A 166 2.86 -16.96 44.48
C THR A 166 2.65 -17.65 43.13
N PRO A 167 2.38 -16.91 42.04
CA PRO A 167 2.08 -17.53 40.77
C PRO A 167 3.33 -18.16 40.18
N ASP A 168 3.19 -19.27 39.46
CA ASP A 168 4.29 -19.89 38.73
C ASP A 168 4.76 -18.96 37.59
N ARG A 169 3.86 -18.11 37.09
CA ARG A 169 4.10 -17.17 35.98
C ARG A 169 3.32 -15.88 36.18
N LEU A 170 3.97 -14.78 35.81
CA LEU A 170 3.35 -13.46 35.80
C LEU A 170 3.29 -12.91 34.37
N ILE A 171 2.12 -12.47 33.94
CA ILE A 171 1.93 -11.75 32.68
C ILE A 171 1.58 -10.30 33.02
N LEU A 172 2.33 -9.37 32.45
CA LEU A 172 2.01 -7.95 32.50
C LEU A 172 1.51 -7.55 31.12
N LEU A 173 0.22 -7.23 31.01
CA LEU A 173 -0.44 -6.93 29.76
C LEU A 173 -0.85 -5.46 29.74
N LEU A 174 -0.10 -4.64 29.01
CA LEU A 174 -0.31 -3.19 28.90
C LEU A 174 -1.09 -2.88 27.61
N ILE A 175 -2.39 -2.59 27.71
CA ILE A 175 -3.24 -2.33 26.54
C ILE A 175 -3.71 -0.89 26.59
N HIS A 176 -3.36 -0.10 25.57
CA HIS A 176 -3.67 1.34 25.45
C HIS A 176 -3.18 2.23 26.60
N SER A 177 -2.58 1.69 27.67
CA SER A 177 -2.15 2.35 28.90
C SER A 177 -1.36 3.67 28.72
N HIS A 178 -1.99 4.78 28.32
CA HIS A 178 -1.41 6.12 28.36
C HIS A 178 -1.20 6.59 29.79
N ALA A 179 -1.81 5.89 30.75
CA ALA A 179 -1.46 5.92 32.15
C ALA A 179 0.03 5.58 32.30
N ARG A 180 0.83 6.66 32.32
CA ARG A 180 2.21 6.72 32.80
C ARG A 180 2.36 5.78 33.99
N LEU A 181 3.46 5.04 34.06
CA LEU A 181 3.87 4.34 35.27
C LEU A 181 4.22 5.39 36.34
N ILE A 182 3.25 6.17 36.83
CA ILE A 182 3.49 7.26 37.77
C ILE A 182 3.69 6.64 39.15
N GLY A 183 4.76 7.08 39.80
CA GLY A 183 5.06 6.73 41.18
C GLY A 183 6.07 5.58 41.27
N ASN A 184 5.92 4.75 42.30
CA ASN A 184 6.95 3.79 42.70
C ASN A 184 6.86 2.43 41.98
N ALA A 185 5.96 2.22 41.02
CA ALA A 185 5.66 0.89 40.46
C ALA A 185 6.59 0.50 39.29
N THR A 186 7.70 -0.19 39.58
CA THR A 186 8.58 -0.79 38.56
C THR A 186 8.25 -2.27 38.33
N VAL A 187 8.57 -2.81 37.14
CA VAL A 187 8.41 -4.26 36.84
C VAL A 187 9.06 -5.11 37.94
N ASP A 188 10.24 -4.73 38.42
CA ASP A 188 10.91 -5.44 39.51
C ASP A 188 10.17 -5.39 40.84
N LYS A 189 9.52 -4.27 41.19
CA LYS A 189 8.70 -4.19 42.42
C LYS A 189 7.43 -5.01 42.29
N ILE A 190 6.79 -5.01 41.12
CA ILE A 190 5.63 -5.85 40.82
C ILE A 190 6.01 -7.32 40.94
N ARG A 191 7.14 -7.72 40.35
CA ARG A 191 7.68 -9.08 40.47
C ARG A 191 7.95 -9.45 41.93
N LYS A 192 8.62 -8.59 42.69
CA LYS A 192 8.89 -8.81 44.12
C LYS A 192 7.61 -8.98 44.94
N ARG A 193 6.54 -8.25 44.64
CA ARG A 193 5.22 -8.41 45.30
C ARG A 193 4.66 -9.83 45.16
N TYR A 194 4.99 -10.53 44.08
CA TYR A 194 4.51 -11.87 43.78
C TYR A 194 5.62 -12.94 43.83
N GLY A 195 6.70 -12.75 44.59
CA GLY A 195 7.74 -13.78 44.74
C GLY A 195 8.72 -13.93 43.57
N SER A 196 8.75 -12.95 42.66
CA SER A 196 9.66 -12.85 41.49
C SER A 196 9.59 -13.98 40.45
N PRO A 197 8.39 -14.40 40.00
CA PRO A 197 8.24 -15.46 39.01
C PRO A 197 8.79 -15.07 37.63
N PRO A 198 8.98 -16.04 36.72
CA PRO A 198 9.11 -15.79 35.29
C PRO A 198 8.01 -14.83 34.82
N THR A 199 8.42 -13.70 34.24
CA THR A 199 7.50 -12.63 33.88
C THR A 199 7.55 -12.36 32.38
N CYS A 200 6.38 -12.37 31.74
CA CYS A 200 6.19 -11.94 30.35
C CYS A 200 5.51 -10.57 30.35
N LEU A 201 6.12 -9.58 29.71
CA LEU A 201 5.51 -8.28 29.49
C LEU A 201 5.05 -8.19 28.04
N ILE A 202 3.78 -7.89 27.81
CA ILE A 202 3.18 -7.61 26.51
C ILE A 202 2.66 -6.17 26.53
N SER A 203 3.04 -5.37 25.54
CA SER A 203 2.48 -4.02 25.36
C SER A 203 1.85 -3.89 23.99
N ILE A 204 0.63 -3.34 23.98
CA ILE A 204 -0.10 -2.88 22.79
C ILE A 204 -0.17 -1.36 22.86
N PRO A 205 0.79 -0.64 22.26
CA PRO A 205 0.82 0.82 22.29
C PRO A 205 -0.28 1.37 21.38
N CYS A 206 -0.95 2.40 21.86
CA CYS A 206 -2.05 3.10 21.18
C CYS A 206 -1.62 4.37 20.46
N CYS A 207 -0.46 4.92 20.84
CA CYS A 207 0.12 6.18 20.38
C CYS A 207 1.65 6.05 20.19
N ALA A 208 2.24 6.86 19.30
CA ALA A 208 3.68 6.94 19.06
C ALA A 208 4.50 7.34 20.33
N SER A 209 3.83 7.92 21.32
CA SER A 209 4.40 8.44 22.57
C SER A 209 4.84 7.37 23.58
N PHE A 210 4.52 6.09 23.37
CA PHE A 210 4.94 5.01 24.29
C PHE A 210 6.47 4.75 24.27
N GLY A 211 7.17 5.29 23.27
CA GLY A 211 8.62 5.14 23.10
C GLY A 211 9.48 6.01 24.02
N THR A 212 8.89 6.93 24.81
CA THR A 212 9.64 7.94 25.59
C THR A 212 9.57 7.76 27.11
N GLU A 213 8.83 6.79 27.63
CA GLU A 213 8.72 6.52 29.07
C GLU A 213 9.90 5.67 29.56
N ARG A 214 10.79 6.25 30.39
CA ARG A 214 12.00 5.59 30.94
C ARG A 214 11.69 4.41 31.88
N ASP A 215 10.45 4.26 32.35
CA ASP A 215 10.12 3.39 33.47
C ASP A 215 9.71 1.96 33.10
N VAL A 216 9.60 1.62 31.81
CA VAL A 216 9.44 0.22 31.36
C VAL A 216 10.79 -0.33 30.90
N GLY A 217 11.74 -0.42 31.84
CA GLY A 217 13.16 -0.78 31.62
C GLY A 217 13.40 -1.69 30.40
N ARG A 218 14.08 -1.15 29.39
CA ARG A 218 14.54 -1.87 28.19
C ARG A 218 15.68 -2.79 28.64
N PRO A 219 15.57 -4.13 28.59
CA PRO A 219 16.69 -5.00 28.94
C PRO A 219 17.78 -4.87 27.89
N ASP A 220 19.04 -4.83 28.32
CA ASP A 220 20.19 -4.89 27.44
C ASP A 220 20.20 -6.24 26.70
N ASN A 221 20.27 -6.16 25.37
CA ASN A 221 20.30 -7.24 24.35
C ASN A 221 18.97 -7.55 23.65
N VAL A 222 18.96 -7.21 22.35
CA VAL A 222 17.90 -7.34 21.34
C VAL A 222 17.83 -8.76 20.77
N PHE A 223 16.62 -9.24 20.48
CA PHE A 223 16.34 -10.23 19.43
C PHE A 223 14.94 -9.93 18.83
N ASP A 224 14.88 -9.79 17.50
CA ASP A 224 13.66 -9.68 16.70
C ASP A 224 13.05 -11.08 16.43
N ASP A 225 11.72 -11.18 16.43
CA ASP A 225 10.95 -12.09 15.57
C ASP A 225 9.42 -11.84 15.64
N ASP A 226 8.75 -12.16 14.53
CA ASP A 226 7.43 -11.72 14.04
C ASP A 226 6.17 -12.29 14.72
N CYS A 227 5.09 -11.48 14.77
CA CYS A 227 3.74 -11.82 14.26
C CYS A 227 2.75 -10.62 14.33
N ILE A 228 1.86 -10.57 13.33
CA ILE A 228 1.02 -9.45 12.83
C ILE A 228 -0.32 -9.28 13.59
N PHE A 229 -0.78 -8.03 13.84
CA PHE A 229 -2.04 -7.40 13.32
C PHE A 229 -2.33 -5.98 13.88
N SER A 230 -1.92 -4.98 13.08
CA SER A 230 -2.46 -3.62 12.82
C SER A 230 -1.25 -2.79 12.40
N ALA A 231 -1.21 -2.28 11.15
CA ALA A 231 -0.06 -1.53 10.60
C ALA A 231 0.34 -0.27 11.38
N LYS A 232 -0.39 0.09 12.46
CA LYS A 232 -0.04 1.20 13.36
C LYS A 232 0.40 0.78 14.76
N ARG A 233 0.39 -0.51 15.12
CA ARG A 233 0.60 -0.94 16.52
C ARG A 233 1.44 -2.20 16.61
N THR A 234 2.71 -2.03 16.94
CA THR A 234 3.64 -3.13 17.24
C THR A 234 3.32 -3.72 18.61
N VAL A 235 2.92 -4.99 18.67
CA VAL A 235 2.88 -5.71 19.95
C VAL A 235 4.32 -6.07 20.31
N LYS A 236 4.82 -5.52 21.41
CA LYS A 236 6.17 -5.80 21.89
C LYS A 236 6.11 -6.78 23.06
N SER A 237 6.95 -7.80 23.02
CA SER A 237 7.07 -8.79 24.09
C SER A 237 8.47 -8.73 24.72
N TRP A 238 8.55 -8.74 26.05
CA TRP A 238 9.82 -8.71 26.79
C TRP A 238 9.88 -9.81 27.86
N ILE A 239 11.10 -10.31 28.13
CA ILE A 239 11.40 -11.34 29.12
C ILE A 239 12.56 -10.88 30.00
N SER A 240 12.36 -10.79 31.32
CA SER A 240 13.40 -10.40 32.30
C SER A 240 14.06 -11.61 32.98
N LYS A 241 15.39 -11.57 33.21
CA LYS A 241 16.20 -12.59 33.92
C LYS A 241 16.52 -12.14 35.35
N THR A 242 16.65 -13.10 36.28
CA THR A 242 17.27 -12.90 37.59
C THR A 242 18.80 -13.04 37.50
N LYS A 243 19.55 -11.93 37.64
CA LYS A 243 20.79 -11.78 38.44
C LYS A 243 21.52 -10.46 38.14
N SER A 244 22.03 -9.83 39.20
CA SER A 244 22.84 -8.60 39.26
C SER A 244 24.18 -8.69 38.53
N PHE A 245 24.65 -7.60 37.90
CA PHE A 245 25.97 -6.98 38.13
C PHE A 245 26.13 -5.65 37.36
N LEU A 246 27.13 -4.88 37.79
CA LEU A 246 27.39 -3.45 37.60
C LEU A 246 27.91 -3.00 36.21
N SER A 247 27.67 -1.70 35.97
CA SER A 247 28.48 -0.71 35.22
C SER A 247 28.51 -0.76 33.70
N GLY A 248 28.21 0.39 33.08
CA GLY A 248 28.40 0.63 31.65
C GLY A 248 27.55 1.79 31.15
N SER A 249 27.96 3.01 31.44
CA SER A 249 27.33 4.27 31.01
C SER A 249 27.32 4.44 29.48
N PHE A 250 26.14 4.58 28.89
CA PHE A 250 25.91 5.35 27.66
C PHE A 250 24.58 6.09 27.77
N LEU A 251 24.65 7.38 28.12
CA LEU A 251 23.52 8.30 28.14
C LEU A 251 23.25 8.79 26.71
N LEU A 252 22.13 8.36 26.11
CA LEU A 252 21.49 9.12 25.04
C LEU A 252 20.25 9.81 25.62
N THR A 253 20.40 11.11 25.89
CA THR A 253 19.32 12.04 26.22
C THR A 253 18.34 12.16 25.05
N PRO A 254 17.01 12.14 25.28
CA PRO A 254 16.04 12.54 24.28
C PRO A 254 15.99 14.07 24.19
N THR A 255 16.20 14.62 23.01
CA THR A 255 15.98 16.04 22.73
C THR A 255 14.48 16.33 22.60
N LYS A 256 14.01 17.27 23.41
CA LYS A 256 12.85 18.12 23.11
C LYS A 256 13.10 18.85 21.79
N SER A 257 12.06 18.99 20.96
CA SER A 257 11.76 20.26 20.30
C SER A 257 10.30 20.32 19.81
N PHE A 258 9.41 20.73 20.71
CA PHE A 258 8.47 21.78 20.34
C PHE A 258 9.30 23.07 20.40
N PHE A 259 9.63 23.62 19.22
CA PHE A 259 10.46 24.80 18.96
C PHE A 259 11.91 24.76 19.50
N GLY A 260 12.82 24.44 18.57
CA GLY A 260 14.27 24.49 18.72
C GLY A 260 14.93 23.41 17.86
N GLU A 261 15.36 23.74 16.64
CA GLU A 261 16.04 22.80 15.73
C GLU A 261 17.18 22.04 16.44
N SER A 262 17.18 20.71 16.38
CA SER A 262 18.28 19.91 16.93
C SER A 262 19.53 20.02 16.04
N PRO A 263 20.76 19.88 16.57
CA PRO A 263 21.98 19.87 15.76
C PRO A 263 22.00 18.77 14.68
N GLU A 264 21.36 17.63 14.92
CA GLU A 264 21.20 16.55 13.93
C GLU A 264 20.21 16.94 12.81
N GLN A 265 19.13 17.64 13.16
CA GLN A 265 18.21 18.24 12.19
C GLN A 265 18.83 19.41 11.42
N LYS A 266 19.94 20.01 11.86
CA LYS A 266 20.72 20.96 11.03
C LYS A 266 21.66 20.24 10.07
N LYS A 267 22.18 19.06 10.44
CA LYS A 267 23.04 18.24 9.58
C LYS A 267 22.29 17.57 8.43
N ILE A 268 21.00 17.23 8.60
CA ILE A 268 20.18 16.62 7.54
C ILE A 268 19.94 17.59 6.35
N PRO A 269 19.46 18.84 6.57
CA PRO A 269 19.40 19.87 5.53
C PRO A 269 20.76 20.14 4.90
N GLU A 270 21.84 20.09 5.68
CA GLU A 270 23.19 20.27 5.14
C GLU A 270 23.58 19.11 4.20
N LEU A 271 23.33 17.86 4.61
CA LEU A 271 23.57 16.68 3.77
C LEU A 271 22.75 16.73 2.48
N ASN A 272 21.47 17.08 2.57
CA ASN A 272 20.59 17.23 1.41
C ASN A 272 21.11 18.31 0.45
N LYS A 273 21.55 19.46 0.98
CA LYS A 273 22.17 20.53 0.19
C LYS A 273 23.44 20.04 -0.51
N THR A 274 24.34 19.35 0.19
CA THR A 274 25.56 18.79 -0.42
C THR A 274 25.24 17.82 -1.55
N LEU A 275 24.22 16.96 -1.38
CA LEU A 275 23.79 16.03 -2.43
C LEU A 275 23.21 16.77 -3.64
N ILE A 276 22.45 17.84 -3.42
CA ILE A 276 21.91 18.69 -4.50
C ILE A 276 23.00 19.47 -5.21
N GLU A 277 23.96 20.01 -4.48
CA GLU A 277 25.10 20.70 -5.06
C GLU A 277 25.89 19.74 -5.95
N SER A 278 26.16 18.52 -5.45
CA SER A 278 26.79 17.46 -6.24
C SER A 278 25.95 17.10 -7.48
N HIS A 279 24.62 17.01 -7.35
CA HIS A 279 23.72 16.77 -8.48
C HIS A 279 23.84 17.88 -9.53
N HIS A 280 23.78 19.15 -9.13
CA HIS A 280 23.89 20.29 -10.06
C HIS A 280 25.29 20.42 -10.69
N GLN A 281 26.35 20.00 -9.99
CA GLN A 281 27.71 20.01 -10.52
C GLN A 281 27.95 18.89 -11.52
N ASN A 282 27.36 17.72 -11.30
CA ASN A 282 27.72 16.48 -12.02
C ASN A 282 26.64 15.96 -12.97
N GLN A 283 25.43 16.52 -12.96
CA GLN A 283 24.32 16.11 -13.82
C GLN A 283 23.84 17.27 -14.69
N GLY A 284 23.19 16.94 -15.82
CA GLY A 284 22.56 17.94 -16.67
C GLY A 284 21.52 18.76 -15.90
N PRO A 285 21.45 20.09 -16.09
CA PRO A 285 20.53 20.96 -15.33
C PRO A 285 19.05 20.66 -15.60
N ASN A 286 18.75 19.95 -16.69
CA ASN A 286 17.43 19.46 -17.06
C ASN A 286 17.02 18.16 -16.34
N VAL A 287 17.92 17.52 -15.58
CA VAL A 287 17.60 16.38 -14.71
C VAL A 287 16.98 16.93 -13.42
N SER A 288 15.65 16.89 -13.37
CA SER A 288 14.85 17.47 -12.29
C SER A 288 14.87 16.60 -11.03
N VAL A 289 14.79 17.24 -9.86
CA VAL A 289 14.63 16.58 -8.55
C VAL A 289 13.37 17.11 -7.85
N PHE A 290 12.65 16.24 -7.15
CA PHE A 290 11.48 16.66 -6.37
C PHE A 290 11.87 17.57 -5.21
N PHE A 291 10.98 18.52 -4.89
CA PHE A 291 11.14 19.45 -3.77
C PHE A 291 12.44 20.27 -3.79
N LYS A 292 12.97 20.59 -4.99
CA LYS A 292 14.22 21.34 -5.18
C LYS A 292 14.26 22.66 -4.38
N GLU A 293 13.13 23.38 -4.32
CA GLU A 293 13.00 24.64 -3.56
C GLU A 293 13.20 24.46 -2.05
N GLU A 294 12.94 23.25 -1.52
CA GLU A 294 13.08 22.90 -0.10
C GLU A 294 14.41 22.18 0.20
N GLY A 295 15.36 22.20 -0.73
CA GLY A 295 16.60 21.42 -0.59
C GLY A 295 16.42 19.93 -0.91
N GLY A 296 15.42 19.59 -1.72
CA GLY A 296 15.17 18.26 -2.29
C GLY A 296 14.70 17.22 -1.28
N PHE A 297 14.55 15.99 -1.77
CA PHE A 297 14.12 14.85 -0.96
C PHE A 297 15.07 13.68 -1.16
N VAL A 298 15.61 13.17 -0.05
CA VAL A 298 16.59 12.07 -0.05
C VAL A 298 15.93 10.83 0.55
N ALA A 299 15.73 9.80 -0.27
CA ALA A 299 15.31 8.47 0.15
C ALA A 299 16.45 7.48 -0.07
N THR A 300 16.77 6.68 0.94
CA THR A 300 17.89 5.72 0.92
C THR A 300 17.47 4.29 1.15
N ARG A 301 16.28 4.08 1.73
CA ARG A 301 15.70 2.76 2.01
C ARG A 301 14.21 2.81 1.77
N GLY A 302 13.58 1.64 1.64
CA GLY A 302 12.14 1.55 1.62
C GLY A 302 11.66 0.12 1.91
N SER A 303 10.43 0.02 2.39
CA SER A 303 9.74 -1.25 2.62
C SER A 303 8.25 -1.06 2.35
N SER A 304 7.64 -1.91 1.51
CA SER A 304 6.23 -1.79 1.13
C SER A 304 5.92 -0.38 0.61
N CYS A 305 4.98 0.36 1.20
CA CYS A 305 4.63 1.72 0.82
C CYS A 305 5.41 2.81 1.58
N ILE A 306 6.51 2.48 2.26
CA ILE A 306 7.29 3.44 3.05
C ILE A 306 8.64 3.71 2.39
N MET A 307 8.98 5.00 2.25
CA MET A 307 10.32 5.48 1.91
C MET A 307 10.98 6.05 3.17
N SER A 308 12.22 5.66 3.42
CA SER A 308 13.01 6.11 4.56
C SER A 308 14.24 6.88 4.08
N GLY A 309 14.48 8.02 4.71
CA GLY A 309 15.63 8.87 4.44
C GLY A 309 16.25 9.45 5.72
N PRO A 310 17.25 10.33 5.59
CA PRO A 310 17.84 11.05 6.72
C PRO A 310 16.80 11.83 7.54
N GLU A 311 15.74 12.32 6.88
CA GLU A 311 14.67 13.09 7.51
C GLU A 311 13.67 12.22 8.28
N GLY A 312 13.67 10.89 8.08
CA GLY A 312 12.72 9.95 8.66
C GLY A 312 11.93 9.16 7.60
N ASP A 313 10.81 8.58 8.04
CA ASP A 313 9.95 7.74 7.22
C ASP A 313 8.80 8.54 6.61
N TYR A 314 8.45 8.20 5.38
CA TYR A 314 7.42 8.83 4.58
C TYR A 314 6.53 7.77 3.92
N LEU A 315 5.22 8.00 3.93
CA LEU A 315 4.27 7.24 3.12
C LEU A 315 4.44 7.62 1.64
N ASP A 316 4.67 6.62 0.80
CA ASP A 316 4.84 6.78 -0.64
C ASP A 316 3.50 6.70 -1.37
N CYS A 317 2.97 7.85 -1.75
CA CYS A 317 1.81 7.98 -2.62
C CYS A 317 2.19 8.37 -4.06
N ALA A 318 3.47 8.35 -4.42
CA ALA A 318 3.98 8.90 -5.67
C ALA A 318 4.62 7.87 -6.60
N ASN A 319 5.06 6.70 -6.12
CA ASN A 319 5.81 5.75 -6.95
C ASN A 319 5.01 4.51 -7.35
N ASN A 320 4.76 4.37 -8.65
CA ASN A 320 4.22 3.16 -9.27
C ASN A 320 5.30 2.28 -9.92
N VAL A 321 6.58 2.69 -9.86
CA VAL A 321 7.72 1.86 -10.29
C VAL A 321 7.94 0.71 -9.31
N ALA A 322 7.90 0.99 -8.01
CA ALA A 322 7.86 -0.01 -6.95
C ALA A 322 6.43 -0.58 -6.81
N GLY A 323 5.91 -1.14 -7.91
CA GLY A 323 4.51 -1.58 -8.02
C GLY A 323 4.09 -2.55 -6.91
N VAL A 324 4.95 -3.51 -6.55
CA VAL A 324 4.68 -4.49 -5.47
C VAL A 324 5.31 -4.09 -4.14
N GLY A 325 5.66 -2.81 -3.98
CA GLY A 325 6.27 -2.26 -2.78
C GLY A 325 7.80 -2.25 -2.82
N HIS A 326 8.38 -1.34 -2.05
CA HIS A 326 9.82 -1.21 -1.89
C HIS A 326 10.42 -2.46 -1.26
N SER A 327 11.57 -2.90 -1.79
CA SER A 327 12.34 -4.02 -1.26
C SER A 327 11.56 -5.34 -1.11
N HIS A 328 10.62 -5.61 -2.02
CA HIS A 328 9.80 -6.83 -1.95
C HIS A 328 10.67 -8.10 -1.91
N PRO A 329 10.57 -8.95 -0.86
CA PRO A 329 11.56 -9.99 -0.58
C PRO A 329 11.66 -11.03 -1.71
N LYS A 330 10.52 -11.49 -2.27
CA LYS A 330 10.52 -12.46 -3.39
C LYS A 330 11.20 -11.90 -4.64
N VAL A 331 11.04 -10.60 -4.91
CA VAL A 331 11.61 -9.95 -6.10
C VAL A 331 13.12 -9.79 -5.93
N VAL A 332 13.56 -9.36 -4.74
CA VAL A 332 14.99 -9.26 -4.40
C VAL A 332 15.67 -10.62 -4.50
N GLU A 333 15.07 -11.66 -3.90
CA GLU A 333 15.61 -13.02 -3.92
C GLU A 333 15.73 -13.56 -5.35
N ALA A 334 14.68 -13.40 -6.18
CA ALA A 334 14.70 -13.85 -7.57
C ALA A 334 15.82 -13.20 -8.39
N GLY A 335 16.00 -11.88 -8.24
CA GLY A 335 17.07 -11.14 -8.89
C GLY A 335 18.47 -11.59 -8.44
N VAL A 336 18.69 -11.70 -7.12
CA VAL A 336 19.98 -12.14 -6.55
C VAL A 336 20.32 -13.56 -6.99
N LYS A 337 19.35 -14.47 -6.94
CA LYS A 337 19.54 -15.86 -7.35
C LYS A 337 19.94 -15.96 -8.82
N GLU A 338 19.29 -15.20 -9.70
CA GLU A 338 19.61 -15.27 -11.12
C GLU A 338 20.94 -14.59 -11.47
N LEU A 339 21.31 -13.52 -10.75
CA LEU A 339 22.63 -12.90 -10.86
C LEU A 339 23.79 -13.87 -10.54
N GLN A 340 23.56 -14.86 -9.69
CA GLN A 340 24.56 -15.89 -9.34
C GLN A 340 24.72 -16.98 -10.42
N ASN A 341 23.87 -17.01 -11.44
CA ASN A 341 23.88 -18.04 -12.49
C ASN A 341 24.63 -17.56 -13.74
N ILE A 342 23.95 -16.77 -14.58
CA ILE A 342 24.45 -16.37 -15.90
C ILE A 342 23.89 -15.00 -16.31
N GLN A 343 24.69 -14.23 -17.05
CA GLN A 343 24.24 -12.98 -17.66
C GLN A 343 24.67 -12.93 -19.13
N THR A 344 23.69 -13.07 -20.03
CA THR A 344 23.89 -13.01 -21.48
C THR A 344 22.80 -12.19 -22.15
N ASN A 345 23.00 -11.86 -23.42
CA ASN A 345 21.94 -11.31 -24.28
C ASN A 345 20.89 -12.39 -24.61
N GLY A 346 19.77 -11.95 -25.19
CA GLY A 346 18.64 -12.80 -25.56
C GLY A 346 18.81 -13.72 -26.78
N ARG A 347 20.00 -13.84 -27.38
CA ARG A 347 20.21 -14.82 -28.47
C ARG A 347 20.44 -16.24 -27.96
N PHE A 348 20.83 -16.39 -26.70
CA PHE A 348 20.93 -17.70 -26.05
C PHE A 348 19.57 -18.06 -25.44
N LEU A 349 19.11 -19.29 -25.69
CA LEU A 349 17.87 -19.77 -25.09
C LEU A 349 18.02 -19.86 -23.57
N HIS A 350 17.03 -19.35 -22.85
CA HIS A 350 17.02 -19.38 -21.39
C HIS A 350 15.62 -19.73 -20.85
N PRO A 351 15.48 -20.75 -19.99
CA PRO A 351 14.17 -21.24 -19.56
C PRO A 351 13.36 -20.20 -18.78
N ILE A 352 14.02 -19.34 -18.01
CA ILE A 352 13.33 -18.27 -17.26
C ILE A 352 12.64 -17.29 -18.21
N ARG A 353 13.31 -16.93 -19.32
CA ARG A 353 12.73 -16.03 -20.31
C ARG A 353 11.47 -16.64 -20.93
N GLU A 354 11.53 -17.91 -21.32
CA GLU A 354 10.37 -18.61 -21.90
C GLU A 354 9.19 -18.74 -20.93
N ARG A 355 9.45 -19.01 -19.64
CA ARG A 355 8.40 -19.02 -18.63
C ARG A 355 7.81 -17.63 -18.41
N TYR A 356 8.66 -16.61 -18.28
CA TYR A 356 8.23 -15.24 -18.06
C TYR A 356 7.35 -14.73 -19.21
N VAL A 357 7.79 -14.93 -20.46
CA VAL A 357 7.03 -14.56 -21.67
C VAL A 357 5.65 -15.22 -21.66
N LYS A 358 5.58 -16.54 -21.43
CA LYS A 358 4.31 -17.27 -21.38
C LYS A 358 3.40 -16.76 -20.26
N LYS A 359 3.96 -16.52 -19.08
CA LYS A 359 3.20 -16.06 -17.91
C LYS A 359 2.64 -14.65 -18.14
N LEU A 360 3.43 -13.74 -18.71
CA LEU A 360 2.98 -12.39 -19.02
C LEU A 360 1.91 -12.38 -20.12
N LEU A 361 2.10 -13.14 -21.20
CA LEU A 361 1.10 -13.27 -22.27
C LEU A 361 -0.23 -13.83 -21.75
N ALA A 362 -0.20 -14.73 -20.75
CA ALA A 362 -1.42 -15.25 -20.12
C ALA A 362 -2.25 -14.19 -19.37
N THR A 363 -1.68 -13.01 -19.10
CA THR A 363 -2.41 -11.87 -18.50
C THR A 363 -3.11 -10.98 -19.53
N LEU A 364 -2.83 -11.16 -20.82
CA LEU A 364 -3.34 -10.33 -21.91
C LEU A 364 -4.51 -11.03 -22.64
N PRO A 365 -5.33 -10.28 -23.40
CA PRO A 365 -6.27 -10.85 -24.35
C PRO A 365 -5.59 -11.87 -25.28
N PRO A 366 -6.23 -13.03 -25.59
CA PRO A 366 -5.58 -14.12 -26.34
C PRO A 366 -5.06 -13.74 -27.74
N SER A 367 -5.56 -12.66 -28.35
CA SER A 367 -5.09 -12.18 -29.64
C SER A 367 -3.71 -11.51 -29.58
N LEU A 368 -3.27 -11.05 -28.39
CA LEU A 368 -1.96 -10.46 -28.15
C LEU A 368 -1.00 -11.55 -27.67
N ASP A 369 -0.47 -12.33 -28.62
CA ASP A 369 0.24 -13.58 -28.35
C ASP A 369 1.75 -13.56 -28.65
N VAL A 370 2.29 -12.40 -29.10
CA VAL A 370 3.73 -12.19 -29.31
C VAL A 370 4.23 -11.12 -28.34
N LEU A 371 5.40 -11.35 -27.74
CA LEU A 371 6.04 -10.39 -26.84
C LEU A 371 7.47 -10.06 -27.29
N TYR A 372 7.76 -8.77 -27.42
CA TYR A 372 9.11 -8.22 -27.56
C TYR A 372 9.53 -7.60 -26.23
N LEU A 373 10.72 -7.93 -25.73
CA LEU A 373 11.24 -7.41 -24.47
C LEU A 373 12.27 -6.31 -24.71
N VAL A 374 12.12 -5.21 -23.97
CA VAL A 374 12.97 -4.01 -24.00
C VAL A 374 13.25 -3.54 -22.57
N ASN A 375 13.94 -2.41 -22.38
CA ASN A 375 14.44 -2.01 -21.06
C ASN A 375 13.69 -0.81 -20.46
N SER A 376 12.88 -0.10 -21.24
CA SER A 376 12.09 1.03 -20.76
C SER A 376 10.79 1.22 -21.55
N GLY A 377 9.83 1.94 -20.96
CA GLY A 377 8.60 2.33 -21.66
C GLY A 377 8.86 3.16 -22.92
N SER A 378 9.92 4.00 -22.92
CA SER A 378 10.33 4.74 -24.13
C SER A 378 10.76 3.81 -25.26
N GLU A 379 11.56 2.78 -24.96
CA GLU A 379 11.95 1.78 -25.96
C GLU A 379 10.74 0.97 -26.45
N ALA A 380 9.80 0.69 -25.56
CA ALA A 380 8.58 -0.05 -25.90
C ALA A 380 7.70 0.75 -26.87
N ASN A 381 7.45 2.03 -26.56
CA ASN A 381 6.66 2.90 -27.44
C ASN A 381 7.39 3.19 -28.76
N ASP A 382 8.72 3.37 -28.74
CA ASP A 382 9.50 3.56 -29.97
C ASP A 382 9.40 2.34 -30.91
N LEU A 383 9.53 1.13 -30.36
CA LEU A 383 9.34 -0.10 -31.10
C LEU A 383 7.89 -0.24 -31.60
N ALA A 384 6.89 0.11 -30.79
CA ALA A 384 5.48 0.07 -31.16
C ALA A 384 5.19 0.97 -32.38
N LEU A 385 5.70 2.20 -32.41
CA LEU A 385 5.57 3.09 -33.58
C LEU A 385 6.24 2.49 -34.82
N ARG A 386 7.44 1.90 -34.66
CA ARG A 386 8.15 1.25 -35.75
C ARG A 386 7.36 0.06 -36.32
N MET A 387 6.73 -0.74 -35.47
CA MET A 387 5.87 -1.86 -35.87
C MET A 387 4.61 -1.37 -36.58
N ALA A 388 3.94 -0.35 -36.03
CA ALA A 388 2.72 0.22 -36.61
C ALA A 388 2.96 0.79 -38.00
N LYS A 389 4.04 1.55 -38.19
CA LYS A 389 4.46 2.06 -39.50
C LYS A 389 4.67 0.94 -40.53
N GLN A 390 5.41 -0.10 -40.16
CA GLN A 390 5.69 -1.22 -41.05
C GLN A 390 4.40 -1.96 -41.43
N TYR A 391 3.53 -2.22 -40.45
CA TYR A 391 2.23 -2.84 -40.67
C TYR A 391 1.36 -2.00 -41.61
N ALA A 392 1.21 -0.70 -41.31
CA ALA A 392 0.38 0.22 -42.09
C ALA A 392 0.88 0.36 -43.54
N SER A 393 2.20 0.35 -43.75
CA SER A 393 2.82 0.36 -45.08
C SER A 393 2.49 -0.89 -45.90
N MET A 394 2.25 -2.03 -45.26
CA MET A 394 1.82 -3.25 -45.95
C MET A 394 0.31 -3.36 -46.14
N LYS A 395 -0.48 -2.59 -45.37
CA LYS A 395 -1.95 -2.53 -45.50
C LYS A 395 -2.42 -1.41 -46.43
N ASP A 396 -1.51 -0.85 -47.25
CA ASP A 396 -1.77 0.25 -48.16
C ASP A 396 -2.40 1.49 -47.48
N CYS A 397 -2.08 1.72 -46.19
CA CYS A 397 -2.47 2.95 -45.48
C CYS A 397 -1.79 4.15 -46.14
N HIS A 398 -2.53 5.25 -46.36
CA HIS A 398 -2.04 6.40 -47.11
C HIS A 398 -0.85 7.11 -46.44
N ASN A 399 -0.88 7.24 -45.10
CA ASN A 399 0.19 7.88 -44.33
C ASN A 399 0.66 6.95 -43.20
N PRO A 400 1.49 5.94 -43.50
CA PRO A 400 1.92 4.96 -42.52
C PRO A 400 2.87 5.54 -41.45
N GLU A 401 3.46 6.71 -41.70
CA GLU A 401 4.28 7.44 -40.72
C GLU A 401 3.44 8.26 -39.74
N ASP A 402 2.17 8.52 -40.07
CA ASP A 402 1.35 9.45 -39.32
C ASP A 402 0.84 8.82 -38.02
N VAL A 403 0.90 9.60 -36.93
CA VAL A 403 0.52 9.17 -35.59
C VAL A 403 -0.45 10.17 -34.99
N ILE A 404 -1.58 9.67 -34.46
CA ILE A 404 -2.52 10.43 -33.66
C ILE A 404 -2.18 10.22 -32.18
N CYS A 405 -2.03 11.30 -31.41
CA CYS A 405 -1.87 11.29 -29.96
C CYS A 405 -2.75 12.37 -29.29
N LEU A 406 -2.78 12.38 -27.95
CA LEU A 406 -3.59 13.33 -27.17
C LEU A 406 -2.75 14.51 -26.67
N ASP A 407 -3.35 15.71 -26.59
CA ASP A 407 -2.65 16.97 -26.31
C ASP A 407 -1.92 17.05 -24.95
N ALA A 408 -2.28 16.23 -23.97
CA ALA A 408 -1.58 16.19 -22.67
C ALA A 408 -0.87 14.86 -22.41
N ALA A 409 -0.64 14.07 -23.46
CA ALA A 409 -0.02 12.75 -23.36
C ALA A 409 1.49 12.82 -23.14
N TYR A 410 2.01 11.80 -22.46
CA TYR A 410 3.44 11.56 -22.31
C TYR A 410 3.76 10.07 -22.47
N HIS A 411 4.54 9.75 -23.51
CA HIS A 411 4.84 8.37 -23.89
C HIS A 411 6.31 7.97 -23.69
N GLY A 412 7.21 8.90 -23.32
CA GLY A 412 8.63 8.59 -23.11
C GLY A 412 9.59 9.67 -23.57
N HIS A 413 10.86 9.33 -23.78
CA HIS A 413 11.94 10.30 -23.97
C HIS A 413 12.87 10.07 -25.17
N THR A 414 12.67 9.03 -25.98
CA THR A 414 13.36 8.93 -27.28
C THR A 414 12.81 10.00 -28.23
N GLN A 415 13.55 10.41 -29.26
CA GLN A 415 13.13 11.56 -30.09
C GLN A 415 11.75 11.37 -30.73
N SER A 416 11.52 10.21 -31.36
CA SER A 416 10.22 9.79 -31.93
C SER A 416 9.07 9.86 -30.93
N ILE A 417 9.34 9.53 -29.67
CA ILE A 417 8.35 9.49 -28.60
C ILE A 417 8.15 10.85 -27.95
N VAL A 418 9.20 11.67 -27.87
CA VAL A 418 9.06 13.09 -27.52
C VAL A 418 8.19 13.78 -28.55
N ASP A 419 8.39 13.53 -29.85
CA ASP A 419 7.61 14.17 -30.93
C ASP A 419 6.09 13.95 -30.76
N ILE A 420 5.66 12.78 -30.26
CA ILE A 420 4.26 12.45 -29.95
C ILE A 420 3.86 12.67 -28.48
N SER A 421 4.65 13.40 -27.69
CA SER A 421 4.38 13.71 -26.28
C SER A 421 4.21 15.22 -26.05
N PRO A 422 3.05 15.81 -26.37
CA PRO A 422 2.87 17.26 -26.29
C PRO A 422 3.05 17.83 -24.87
N TYR A 423 2.85 17.02 -23.83
CA TYR A 423 3.19 17.38 -22.45
C TYR A 423 4.65 17.87 -22.30
N LYS A 424 5.59 17.37 -23.11
CA LYS A 424 7.02 17.74 -23.02
C LYS A 424 7.39 18.90 -23.92
N TRP A 425 7.17 18.80 -25.24
CA TRP A 425 7.70 19.82 -26.14
C TRP A 425 6.95 21.14 -26.07
N ARG A 426 5.68 21.18 -25.64
CA ARG A 426 4.99 22.47 -25.39
C ARG A 426 5.66 23.31 -24.31
N GLN A 427 6.38 22.68 -23.37
CA GLN A 427 7.19 23.38 -22.37
C GLN A 427 8.41 24.10 -22.98
N CYS A 428 8.83 23.71 -24.18
CA CYS A 428 10.03 24.22 -24.84
C CYS A 428 9.74 25.27 -25.92
N THR A 429 8.47 25.52 -26.26
CA THR A 429 8.12 26.29 -27.46
C THR A 429 7.46 27.62 -27.16
N ASP A 430 7.36 28.01 -25.88
CA ASP A 430 6.66 29.23 -25.43
C ASP A 430 5.28 29.40 -26.08
N GLY A 431 4.57 28.28 -26.28
CA GLY A 431 3.24 28.26 -26.91
C GLY A 431 3.23 28.28 -28.45
N LYS A 432 4.39 28.25 -29.13
CA LYS A 432 4.43 28.01 -30.59
C LYS A 432 4.10 26.55 -30.88
N GLU A 433 3.27 26.30 -31.90
CA GLU A 433 3.05 24.95 -32.41
C GLU A 433 4.38 24.40 -32.96
N TYR A 434 4.91 23.41 -32.26
CA TYR A 434 6.03 22.60 -32.72
C TYR A 434 5.58 21.15 -32.64
N HIS A 435 4.91 20.68 -33.69
CA HIS A 435 4.70 19.26 -33.90
C HIS A 435 5.27 18.89 -35.26
N LYS A 436 5.72 17.64 -35.40
CA LYS A 436 6.16 17.14 -36.71
C LYS A 436 4.94 17.00 -37.61
N ASN A 437 5.12 17.17 -38.92
CA ASN A 437 4.03 17.06 -39.90
C ASN A 437 3.26 15.73 -39.85
N HIS A 438 3.90 14.66 -39.37
CA HIS A 438 3.32 13.32 -39.23
C HIS A 438 2.66 13.10 -37.84
N VAL A 439 2.61 14.10 -36.97
CA VAL A 439 1.99 13.99 -35.64
C VAL A 439 0.72 14.83 -35.62
N HIS A 440 -0.41 14.19 -35.32
CA HIS A 440 -1.71 14.82 -35.23
C HIS A 440 -2.22 14.75 -33.80
N ILE A 441 -2.71 15.87 -33.28
CA ILE A 441 -3.06 16.02 -31.87
C ILE A 441 -4.57 16.11 -31.75
N CYS A 442 -5.17 15.19 -30.99
CA CYS A 442 -6.56 15.30 -30.54
C CYS A 442 -6.63 15.96 -29.16
N SER A 443 -7.75 16.64 -28.90
CA SER A 443 -8.10 17.21 -27.61
C SER A 443 -8.06 16.15 -26.52
N VAL A 444 -7.71 16.57 -25.31
CA VAL A 444 -7.88 15.73 -24.11
C VAL A 444 -9.39 15.46 -23.92
N PRO A 445 -9.82 14.19 -23.82
CA PRO A 445 -11.24 13.85 -23.66
C PRO A 445 -11.72 14.07 -22.21
N ASP A 446 -11.60 15.31 -21.73
CA ASP A 446 -11.93 15.72 -20.37
C ASP A 446 -13.43 16.04 -20.21
N THR A 447 -14.16 15.09 -19.62
CA THR A 447 -15.59 15.24 -19.33
C THR A 447 -15.96 16.27 -18.24
N TYR A 448 -14.96 16.86 -17.56
CA TYR A 448 -15.17 17.84 -16.50
C TYR A 448 -14.98 19.29 -16.99
N ARG A 449 -13.85 19.62 -17.64
CA ARG A 449 -13.56 20.98 -18.17
C ARG A 449 -13.42 21.05 -19.68
N GLY A 450 -13.45 19.93 -20.39
CA GLY A 450 -13.30 19.92 -21.84
C GLY A 450 -14.56 20.40 -22.59
N PRO A 451 -14.48 20.52 -23.92
CA PRO A 451 -15.59 21.04 -24.74
C PRO A 451 -16.86 20.18 -24.68
N PHE A 452 -16.74 18.90 -24.31
CA PHE A 452 -17.88 17.99 -24.18
C PHE A 452 -17.91 17.42 -22.75
N THR A 453 -18.75 18.00 -21.90
CA THR A 453 -18.91 17.58 -20.50
C THR A 453 -20.09 16.63 -20.32
N GLY A 454 -20.07 15.87 -19.21
CA GLY A 454 -21.15 14.95 -18.84
C GLY A 454 -20.73 13.47 -18.86
N LEU A 455 -21.72 12.59 -18.76
CA LEU A 455 -21.53 11.14 -18.72
C LEU A 455 -22.28 10.49 -19.87
N GLY A 456 -21.73 9.42 -20.43
CA GLY A 456 -22.38 8.61 -21.46
C GLY A 456 -21.55 8.45 -22.73
N PRO A 457 -21.88 7.44 -23.56
CA PRO A 457 -21.13 7.10 -24.76
C PRO A 457 -21.16 8.18 -25.85
N GLU A 458 -22.16 9.04 -25.86
CA GLU A 458 -22.27 10.16 -26.79
C GLU A 458 -21.22 11.25 -26.55
N VAL A 459 -20.79 11.46 -25.29
CA VAL A 459 -19.70 12.38 -24.97
C VAL A 459 -18.40 11.85 -25.54
N GLY A 460 -18.11 10.56 -25.34
CA GLY A 460 -16.90 9.95 -25.91
C GLY A 460 -16.90 9.91 -27.43
N ARG A 461 -18.05 9.66 -28.08
CA ARG A 461 -18.15 9.75 -29.54
C ARG A 461 -17.85 11.15 -30.09
N LYS A 462 -18.23 12.21 -29.40
CA LYS A 462 -17.89 13.59 -29.82
C LYS A 462 -16.38 13.83 -29.81
N TYR A 463 -15.67 13.31 -28.81
CA TYR A 463 -14.20 13.36 -28.80
C TYR A 463 -13.59 12.44 -29.87
N ALA A 464 -14.19 11.28 -30.13
CA ALA A 464 -13.69 10.36 -31.16
C ALA A 464 -13.82 10.95 -32.58
N GLN A 465 -14.77 11.88 -32.79
CA GLN A 465 -14.93 12.59 -34.05
C GLN A 465 -13.63 13.28 -34.50
N GLU A 466 -12.82 13.81 -33.57
CA GLU A 466 -11.53 14.42 -33.94
C GLU A 466 -10.56 13.39 -34.55
N VAL A 467 -10.54 12.17 -34.01
CA VAL A 467 -9.76 11.06 -34.57
C VAL A 467 -10.30 10.71 -35.97
N GLU A 468 -11.63 10.67 -36.11
CA GLU A 468 -12.28 10.38 -37.39
C GLU A 468 -11.97 11.41 -38.46
N ASP A 469 -12.09 12.68 -38.13
CA ASP A 469 -11.81 13.79 -39.02
C ASP A 469 -10.34 13.77 -39.48
N ILE A 470 -9.40 13.51 -38.57
CA ILE A 470 -7.98 13.39 -38.91
C ILE A 470 -7.77 12.19 -39.86
N VAL A 471 -8.32 11.03 -39.55
CA VAL A 471 -8.19 9.83 -40.40
C VAL A 471 -8.76 10.09 -41.79
N ASP A 472 -9.91 10.76 -41.91
CA ASP A 472 -10.54 11.08 -43.19
C ASP A 472 -9.75 12.11 -43.99
N ILE A 473 -9.28 13.18 -43.35
CA ILE A 473 -8.48 14.22 -44.00
C ILE A 473 -7.16 13.64 -44.53
N LYS A 474 -6.56 12.71 -43.78
CA LYS A 474 -5.29 12.08 -44.17
C LYS A 474 -5.51 10.91 -45.13
N GLY A 475 -6.69 10.29 -45.14
CA GLY A 475 -6.94 9.05 -45.88
C GLY A 475 -6.33 7.82 -45.20
N GLY A 476 -6.06 7.90 -43.90
CA GLY A 476 -5.38 6.87 -43.11
C GLY A 476 -4.13 7.37 -42.38
N VAL A 477 -3.90 6.82 -41.19
CA VAL A 477 -2.73 7.07 -40.34
C VAL A 477 -2.12 5.73 -39.90
N GLY A 478 -0.82 5.71 -39.61
CA GLY A 478 -0.13 4.50 -39.17
C GLY A 478 -0.52 4.04 -37.77
N ALA A 479 -0.72 4.99 -36.85
CA ALA A 479 -1.04 4.66 -35.46
C ALA A 479 -1.97 5.68 -34.78
N PHE A 480 -2.79 5.18 -33.86
CA PHE A 480 -3.35 5.95 -32.76
C PHE A 480 -2.81 5.40 -31.44
N ILE A 481 -2.17 6.26 -30.64
CA ILE A 481 -1.59 5.89 -29.36
C ILE A 481 -2.27 6.66 -28.22
N HIS A 482 -2.59 5.95 -27.13
CA HIS A 482 -3.17 6.55 -25.94
C HIS A 482 -2.72 5.86 -24.66
N GLU A 483 -2.70 6.60 -23.55
CA GLU A 483 -2.68 6.03 -22.20
C GLU A 483 -4.09 5.57 -21.83
N SER A 484 -4.27 4.46 -21.10
CA SER A 484 -5.62 4.02 -20.68
C SER A 484 -6.24 4.93 -19.60
N ILE A 485 -5.40 5.61 -18.81
CA ILE A 485 -5.76 6.82 -18.06
C ILE A 485 -4.61 7.80 -18.30
N MET A 486 -4.90 9.02 -18.74
CA MET A 486 -3.82 9.98 -19.01
C MET A 486 -3.12 10.39 -17.71
N GLY A 487 -1.86 10.00 -17.57
CA GLY A 487 -1.07 10.24 -16.38
C GLY A 487 -0.74 11.72 -16.19
N CYS A 488 -0.08 12.32 -17.18
CA CYS A 488 0.37 13.71 -17.16
C CYS A 488 -0.75 14.70 -17.50
N GLY A 489 -1.78 14.26 -18.23
CA GLY A 489 -3.01 15.03 -18.47
C GLY A 489 -3.86 15.31 -17.24
N GLY A 490 -3.46 14.81 -16.06
CA GLY A 490 -4.20 15.05 -14.82
C GLY A 490 -5.18 13.93 -14.47
N GLN A 491 -4.81 12.67 -14.72
CA GLN A 491 -5.59 11.47 -14.37
C GLN A 491 -6.93 11.39 -15.11
N ILE A 492 -6.92 11.79 -16.39
CA ILE A 492 -8.12 11.81 -17.24
C ILE A 492 -8.51 10.38 -17.60
N VAL A 493 -9.73 10.02 -17.21
CA VAL A 493 -10.37 8.76 -17.56
C VAL A 493 -11.02 8.93 -18.93
N MET A 494 -10.80 7.98 -19.84
CA MET A 494 -11.43 8.05 -21.16
C MET A 494 -12.95 7.92 -21.01
N PRO A 495 -13.74 8.80 -21.64
CA PRO A 495 -15.19 8.67 -21.65
C PRO A 495 -15.61 7.39 -22.38
N GLU A 496 -16.74 6.83 -21.94
CA GLU A 496 -17.36 5.70 -22.62
C GLU A 496 -17.57 6.01 -24.11
N GLY A 497 -17.41 5.02 -24.99
CA GLY A 497 -17.58 5.20 -26.43
C GLY A 497 -16.42 5.87 -27.17
N TYR A 498 -15.44 6.47 -26.48
CA TYR A 498 -14.29 7.12 -27.12
C TYR A 498 -13.35 6.11 -27.80
N LEU A 499 -12.72 5.21 -27.03
CA LEU A 499 -11.75 4.27 -27.57
C LEU A 499 -12.35 3.28 -28.59
N PRO A 500 -13.56 2.71 -28.39
CA PRO A 500 -14.17 1.86 -29.41
C PRO A 500 -14.33 2.54 -30.77
N ALA A 501 -14.84 3.78 -30.80
CA ALA A 501 -15.04 4.54 -32.04
C ALA A 501 -13.71 4.92 -32.70
N ALA A 502 -12.74 5.40 -31.91
CA ALA A 502 -11.39 5.71 -32.41
C ALA A 502 -10.71 4.47 -33.03
N TYR A 503 -10.83 3.31 -32.38
CA TYR A 503 -10.20 2.07 -32.85
C TYR A 503 -10.82 1.57 -34.15
N GLU A 504 -12.16 1.54 -34.22
CA GLU A 504 -12.88 1.16 -35.43
C GLU A 504 -12.42 1.99 -36.63
N LYS A 505 -12.35 3.31 -36.44
CA LYS A 505 -11.95 4.22 -37.49
C LYS A 505 -10.52 4.02 -37.95
N VAL A 506 -9.56 4.02 -37.04
CA VAL A 506 -8.13 3.91 -37.37
C VAL A 506 -7.85 2.60 -38.12
N ARG A 507 -8.46 1.50 -37.67
CA ARG A 507 -8.32 0.18 -38.32
C ARG A 507 -8.98 0.13 -39.70
N SER A 508 -10.13 0.79 -39.87
CA SER A 508 -10.80 0.85 -41.18
C SER A 508 -9.94 1.51 -42.27
N ALA A 509 -8.97 2.33 -41.87
CA ALA A 509 -8.01 2.99 -42.76
C ALA A 509 -6.61 2.36 -42.75
N GLY A 510 -6.47 1.13 -42.22
CA GLY A 510 -5.22 0.35 -42.27
C GLY A 510 -4.19 0.68 -41.18
N GLY A 511 -4.54 1.51 -40.19
CA GLY A 511 -3.68 1.83 -39.04
C GLY A 511 -3.84 0.87 -37.86
N LEU A 512 -3.00 1.03 -36.84
CA LEU A 512 -3.04 0.26 -35.59
C LEU A 512 -3.38 1.13 -34.37
N CYS A 513 -3.95 0.51 -33.35
CA CYS A 513 -4.21 1.13 -32.06
C CYS A 513 -3.25 0.60 -30.98
N ILE A 514 -2.59 1.54 -30.29
CA ILE A 514 -1.55 1.28 -29.29
C ILE A 514 -2.06 1.73 -27.92
N ALA A 515 -2.15 0.79 -26.98
CA ALA A 515 -2.43 1.10 -25.59
C ALA A 515 -1.11 1.20 -24.79
N ASP A 516 -0.80 2.39 -24.29
CA ASP A 516 0.29 2.63 -23.36
C ASP A 516 -0.16 2.31 -21.92
N GLU A 517 0.23 1.13 -21.46
CA GLU A 517 -0.06 0.61 -20.12
C GLU A 517 1.10 0.80 -19.14
N VAL A 518 2.08 1.65 -19.47
CA VAL A 518 3.25 1.89 -18.62
C VAL A 518 2.84 2.44 -17.25
N GLN A 519 1.76 3.24 -17.16
CA GLN A 519 1.25 3.76 -15.88
C GLN A 519 0.22 2.83 -15.21
N THR A 520 -0.62 2.18 -16.00
CA THR A 520 -1.93 1.64 -15.58
C THR A 520 -2.07 0.13 -15.71
N GLY A 521 -1.07 -0.57 -16.24
CA GLY A 521 -1.04 -2.03 -16.27
C GLY A 521 -0.74 -2.66 -14.90
N PHE A 522 -0.58 -3.98 -14.89
CA PHE A 522 -0.20 -4.77 -13.71
C PHE A 522 -1.18 -4.61 -12.52
N GLY A 523 -2.48 -4.57 -12.80
CA GLY A 523 -3.53 -4.55 -11.77
C GLY A 523 -3.74 -3.19 -11.10
N ARG A 524 -3.06 -2.12 -11.55
CA ARG A 524 -3.19 -0.76 -11.01
C ARG A 524 -4.62 -0.25 -10.95
N SER A 525 -5.42 -0.60 -11.96
CA SER A 525 -6.82 -0.22 -12.07
C SER A 525 -7.72 -0.86 -11.01
N GLY A 526 -7.23 -1.90 -10.34
CA GLY A 526 -7.98 -2.78 -9.44
C GLY A 526 -8.91 -3.72 -10.19
N SER A 527 -9.91 -3.17 -10.88
CA SER A 527 -10.92 -3.98 -11.59
C SER A 527 -10.37 -4.88 -12.71
N HIS A 528 -9.23 -4.50 -13.32
CA HIS A 528 -8.63 -5.18 -14.47
C HIS A 528 -7.11 -5.22 -14.34
N PHE A 529 -6.48 -6.24 -14.95
CA PHE A 529 -5.03 -6.33 -14.96
C PHE A 529 -4.41 -5.29 -15.91
N TRP A 530 -5.05 -5.07 -17.06
CA TRP A 530 -4.73 -4.01 -18.01
C TRP A 530 -5.88 -3.01 -18.09
N ALA A 531 -5.60 -1.72 -17.96
CA ALA A 531 -6.67 -0.72 -17.82
C ALA A 531 -7.50 -0.50 -19.08
N PHE A 532 -6.97 -0.80 -20.28
CA PHE A 532 -7.72 -0.69 -21.54
C PHE A 532 -8.96 -1.61 -21.55
N GLU A 533 -8.92 -2.73 -20.83
CA GLU A 533 -10.00 -3.71 -20.76
C GLU A 533 -11.29 -3.09 -20.21
N LYS A 534 -11.16 -2.08 -19.33
CA LYS A 534 -12.27 -1.32 -18.77
C LYS A 534 -13.16 -0.69 -19.84
N TYR A 535 -12.60 -0.37 -21.00
CA TYR A 535 -13.30 0.30 -22.09
C TYR A 535 -13.85 -0.67 -23.15
N GLY A 536 -13.75 -1.99 -22.90
CA GLY A 536 -14.26 -3.01 -23.81
C GLY A 536 -13.52 -3.09 -25.16
N VAL A 537 -12.27 -2.60 -25.20
CA VAL A 537 -11.42 -2.65 -26.39
C VAL A 537 -10.28 -3.65 -26.22
N VAL A 538 -9.77 -4.15 -27.35
CA VAL A 538 -8.52 -4.89 -27.41
C VAL A 538 -7.61 -4.14 -28.39
N PRO A 539 -6.46 -3.59 -27.95
CA PRO A 539 -5.50 -2.91 -28.83
C PRO A 539 -4.75 -3.90 -29.72
N ASP A 540 -4.11 -3.39 -30.76
CA ASP A 540 -3.23 -4.18 -31.63
C ASP A 540 -1.82 -4.31 -31.05
N ILE A 541 -1.42 -3.31 -30.26
CA ILE A 541 -0.14 -3.24 -29.55
C ILE A 541 -0.37 -2.75 -28.11
N VAL A 542 0.24 -3.42 -27.13
CA VAL A 542 0.31 -2.97 -25.74
C VAL A 542 1.76 -2.70 -25.38
N SER A 543 2.07 -1.48 -24.96
CA SER A 543 3.38 -1.15 -24.39
C SER A 543 3.33 -1.15 -22.86
N MET A 544 4.40 -1.61 -22.23
CA MET A 544 4.47 -1.77 -20.77
C MET A 544 5.89 -1.57 -20.25
N GLY A 545 6.03 -1.23 -18.96
CA GLY A 545 7.30 -0.92 -18.31
C GLY A 545 7.10 -0.72 -16.81
N LYS A 546 7.70 0.33 -16.22
CA LYS A 546 7.55 0.79 -14.82
C LYS A 546 7.32 -0.35 -13.80
N PRO A 547 6.08 -0.74 -13.40
CA PRO A 547 5.90 -1.76 -12.36
C PRO A 547 6.42 -3.15 -12.76
N MET A 548 6.60 -3.43 -14.05
CA MET A 548 7.01 -4.73 -14.60
C MET A 548 8.27 -5.32 -13.96
N GLY A 549 9.20 -4.47 -13.50
CA GLY A 549 10.44 -4.91 -12.84
C GLY A 549 10.58 -4.50 -11.38
N ASN A 550 9.53 -3.91 -10.78
CA ASN A 550 9.59 -3.31 -9.44
C ASN A 550 10.82 -2.40 -9.20
N GLY A 551 11.25 -1.66 -10.25
CA GLY A 551 12.46 -0.83 -10.24
C GLY A 551 13.63 -1.36 -11.07
N TYR A 552 13.66 -2.64 -11.42
CA TYR A 552 14.65 -3.15 -12.38
C TYR A 552 14.28 -2.77 -13.82
N PRO A 553 15.23 -2.41 -14.70
CA PRO A 553 14.93 -2.07 -16.09
C PRO A 553 14.39 -3.28 -16.87
N ILE A 554 13.08 -3.25 -17.13
CA ILE A 554 12.39 -4.18 -18.00
C ILE A 554 11.10 -3.52 -18.52
N ALA A 555 10.81 -3.77 -19.78
CA ALA A 555 9.63 -3.31 -20.49
C ALA A 555 9.26 -4.32 -21.58
N GLY A 556 8.09 -4.15 -22.16
CA GLY A 556 7.56 -5.07 -23.16
C GLY A 556 6.68 -4.40 -24.20
N VAL A 557 6.59 -5.03 -25.36
CA VAL A 557 5.62 -4.73 -26.41
C VAL A 557 4.91 -6.02 -26.75
N ALA A 558 3.66 -6.14 -26.33
CA ALA A 558 2.81 -7.26 -26.70
C ALA A 558 2.02 -6.89 -27.96
N VAL A 559 1.99 -7.78 -28.95
CA VAL A 559 1.35 -7.55 -30.24
C VAL A 559 0.62 -8.79 -30.71
N THR A 560 -0.25 -8.62 -31.70
CA THR A 560 -0.83 -9.75 -32.42
C THR A 560 0.22 -10.45 -33.29
N ARG A 561 -0.01 -11.74 -33.59
CA ARG A 561 0.82 -12.48 -34.56
C ARG A 561 0.99 -11.71 -35.87
N GLU A 562 -0.10 -11.16 -36.41
CA GLU A 562 -0.12 -10.45 -37.68
C GLU A 562 0.81 -9.23 -37.67
N VAL A 563 0.81 -8.44 -36.58
CA VAL A 563 1.70 -7.30 -36.42
C VAL A 563 3.16 -7.74 -36.31
N ALA A 564 3.45 -8.85 -35.62
CA ALA A 564 4.81 -9.38 -35.52
C ALA A 564 5.34 -9.91 -36.86
N GLU A 565 4.52 -10.65 -37.61
CA GLU A 565 4.84 -11.13 -38.96
C GLU A 565 5.06 -9.96 -39.92
N ALA A 566 4.22 -8.92 -39.80
CA ALA A 566 4.40 -7.69 -40.54
C ALA A 566 5.70 -6.97 -40.22
N PHE A 567 6.08 -6.91 -38.96
CA PHE A 567 7.36 -6.34 -38.57
C PHE A 567 8.54 -7.16 -39.11
N SER A 568 8.44 -8.50 -39.06
CA SER A 568 9.44 -9.43 -39.57
C SER A 568 9.62 -9.34 -41.10
N SER A 569 8.57 -9.02 -41.85
CA SER A 569 8.63 -8.89 -43.31
C SER A 569 9.50 -7.72 -43.78
N SER A 570 9.83 -6.77 -42.89
CA SER A 570 10.79 -5.68 -43.19
C SER A 570 12.20 -6.19 -43.55
N GLY A 571 12.52 -7.45 -43.22
CA GLY A 571 13.82 -8.07 -43.46
C GLY A 571 14.93 -7.59 -42.51
N ILE A 572 14.64 -6.63 -41.62
CA ILE A 572 15.59 -6.11 -40.64
C ILE A 572 15.52 -6.97 -39.38
N GLU A 573 16.61 -7.64 -39.03
CA GLU A 573 16.73 -8.34 -37.75
C GLU A 573 16.52 -7.35 -36.59
N TYR A 574 15.58 -7.66 -35.69
CA TYR A 574 15.41 -6.91 -34.45
C TYR A 574 16.20 -7.56 -33.32
N PHE A 575 17.06 -6.78 -32.67
CA PHE A 575 17.85 -7.22 -31.52
C PHE A 575 18.00 -6.10 -30.50
N ASN A 576 17.77 -6.43 -29.23
CA ASN A 576 18.04 -5.58 -28.07
C ASN A 576 18.99 -6.34 -27.13
N THR A 577 20.18 -5.79 -26.86
CA THR A 577 21.23 -6.48 -26.09
C THR A 577 20.77 -6.89 -24.70
N PHE A 578 20.05 -6.02 -23.99
CA PHE A 578 19.59 -6.26 -22.62
C PHE A 578 18.10 -6.65 -22.54
N GLY A 579 17.35 -6.40 -23.61
CA GLY A 579 15.95 -6.74 -23.73
C GLY A 579 15.70 -8.22 -23.48
N GLY A 580 15.05 -8.53 -22.36
CA GLY A 580 14.75 -9.90 -21.96
C GLY A 580 15.93 -10.71 -21.45
N ASN A 581 16.94 -10.07 -20.87
CA ASN A 581 17.98 -10.78 -20.11
C ASN A 581 17.37 -11.60 -18.96
N SER A 582 18.06 -12.65 -18.53
CA SER A 582 17.50 -13.64 -17.59
C SER A 582 17.16 -13.06 -16.22
N VAL A 583 17.98 -12.14 -15.70
CA VAL A 583 17.74 -11.45 -14.42
C VAL A 583 16.48 -10.60 -14.48
N ALA A 584 16.31 -9.81 -15.54
CA ALA A 584 15.10 -9.02 -15.76
C ALA A 584 13.85 -9.92 -15.82
N CYS A 585 13.93 -11.05 -16.53
CA CYS A 585 12.82 -12.00 -16.63
C CYS A 585 12.50 -12.69 -15.29
N ALA A 586 13.52 -13.03 -14.49
CA ALA A 586 13.33 -13.62 -13.16
C ALA A 586 12.63 -12.64 -12.21
N ILE A 587 13.05 -11.37 -12.25
CA ILE A 587 12.43 -10.28 -11.50
C ILE A 587 10.98 -10.07 -11.95
N GLY A 588 10.73 -10.00 -13.26
CA GLY A 588 9.38 -9.85 -13.80
C GLY A 588 8.46 -11.03 -13.44
N GLU A 589 8.97 -12.27 -13.49
CA GLU A 589 8.24 -13.47 -13.09
C GLU A 589 7.81 -13.38 -11.61
N ALA A 590 8.73 -12.95 -10.73
CA ALA A 590 8.48 -12.75 -9.30
C ALA A 590 7.54 -11.56 -9.01
N VAL A 591 7.53 -10.52 -9.84
CA VAL A 591 6.54 -9.43 -9.75
C VAL A 591 5.14 -9.95 -10.05
N LEU A 592 4.99 -10.75 -11.11
CA LEU A 592 3.70 -11.37 -11.43
C LEU A 592 3.23 -12.30 -10.31
N ASP A 593 4.14 -13.10 -9.72
CA ASP A 593 3.83 -13.92 -8.54
C ASP A 593 3.37 -13.07 -7.35
N ALA A 594 4.07 -11.98 -7.04
CA ALA A 594 3.71 -11.10 -5.92
C ALA A 594 2.33 -10.46 -6.11
N ILE A 595 2.00 -10.00 -7.33
CA ILE A 595 0.68 -9.42 -7.63
C ILE A 595 -0.45 -10.42 -7.34
N GLU A 596 -0.27 -11.67 -7.78
CA GLU A 596 -1.26 -12.73 -7.60
C GLU A 596 -1.33 -13.22 -6.14
N GLU A 597 -0.20 -13.64 -5.58
CA GLU A 597 -0.13 -14.28 -4.26
C GLU A 597 -0.48 -13.34 -3.11
N ASP A 598 -0.12 -12.05 -3.23
CA ASP A 598 -0.38 -11.05 -2.20
C ASP A 598 -1.70 -10.30 -2.43
N GLY A 599 -2.46 -10.65 -3.48
CA GLY A 599 -3.79 -10.09 -3.77
C GLY A 599 -3.76 -8.60 -4.12
N LEU A 600 -2.69 -8.12 -4.74
CA LEU A 600 -2.42 -6.68 -4.90
C LEU A 600 -3.39 -5.97 -5.83
N GLN A 601 -3.90 -6.66 -6.85
CA GLN A 601 -4.94 -6.12 -7.73
C GLN A 601 -6.25 -5.88 -6.95
N GLU A 602 -6.69 -6.84 -6.14
CA GLU A 602 -7.88 -6.68 -5.29
C GLU A 602 -7.66 -5.59 -4.24
N ASN A 603 -6.46 -5.51 -3.65
CA ASN A 603 -6.12 -4.43 -2.73
C ASN A 603 -6.23 -3.06 -3.41
N ALA A 604 -5.75 -2.94 -4.66
CA ALA A 604 -5.86 -1.70 -5.42
C ALA A 604 -7.31 -1.29 -5.68
N LEU A 605 -8.21 -2.25 -5.91
CA LEU A 605 -9.64 -2.01 -6.03
C LEU A 605 -10.22 -1.50 -4.70
N VAL A 606 -10.07 -2.28 -3.62
CA VAL A 606 -10.68 -1.98 -2.31
C VAL A 606 -10.16 -0.66 -1.71
N VAL A 607 -8.84 -0.48 -1.69
CA VAL A 607 -8.22 0.72 -1.10
C VAL A 607 -8.41 1.93 -2.01
N GLY A 608 -8.31 1.73 -3.33
CA GLY A 608 -8.58 2.77 -4.32
C GLY A 608 -9.99 3.32 -4.22
N ASP A 609 -10.99 2.46 -4.18
CA ASP A 609 -12.41 2.84 -4.07
C ASP A 609 -12.70 3.52 -2.72
N TYR A 610 -12.12 3.02 -1.64
CA TYR A 610 -12.21 3.68 -0.34
C TYR A 610 -11.63 5.11 -0.40
N LEU A 611 -10.40 5.26 -0.90
CA LEU A 611 -9.74 6.57 -1.00
C LEU A 611 -10.52 7.53 -1.90
N LYS A 612 -10.95 7.07 -3.08
CA LYS A 612 -11.76 7.85 -4.01
C LYS A 612 -13.09 8.27 -3.37
N GLY A 613 -13.76 7.37 -2.65
CA GLY A 613 -15.00 7.68 -1.93
C GLY A 613 -14.80 8.74 -0.83
N ARG A 614 -13.68 8.68 -0.10
CA ARG A 614 -13.33 9.69 0.91
C ARG A 614 -13.05 11.06 0.30
N MET A 615 -12.31 11.11 -0.81
CA MET A 615 -12.03 12.36 -1.53
C MET A 615 -13.30 12.94 -2.17
N THR A 616 -14.15 12.08 -2.72
CA THR A 616 -15.45 12.49 -3.26
C THR A 616 -16.37 13.05 -2.17
N SER A 617 -16.35 12.47 -0.97
CA SER A 617 -17.09 13.02 0.17
C SER A 617 -16.55 14.39 0.60
N LEU A 618 -15.24 14.60 0.53
CA LEU A 618 -14.60 15.88 0.86
C LEU A 618 -15.03 17.01 -0.07
N LYS A 619 -15.34 16.72 -1.34
CA LYS A 619 -15.89 17.70 -2.29
C LYS A 619 -17.13 18.42 -1.77
N SER A 620 -17.99 17.75 -1.00
CA SER A 620 -19.16 18.39 -0.38
C SER A 620 -18.83 19.41 0.73
N LEU A 621 -17.65 19.28 1.34
CA LEU A 621 -17.19 20.12 2.45
C LEU A 621 -16.17 21.18 2.01
N THR A 622 -15.58 21.01 0.83
CA THR A 622 -14.48 21.84 0.33
C THR A 622 -14.75 22.24 -1.12
N PRO A 623 -15.34 23.44 -1.35
CA PRO A 623 -15.68 23.92 -2.69
C PRO A 623 -14.51 24.02 -3.68
N MET A 624 -13.28 24.02 -3.17
CA MET A 624 -12.06 24.03 -3.98
C MET A 624 -11.71 22.65 -4.56
N VAL A 625 -12.36 21.56 -4.13
CA VAL A 625 -12.22 20.25 -4.76
C VAL A 625 -13.18 20.19 -5.94
N GLY A 626 -12.66 20.38 -7.16
CA GLY A 626 -13.45 20.42 -8.38
C GLY A 626 -13.88 19.03 -8.85
N ASP A 627 -12.91 18.13 -9.01
CA ASP A 627 -13.17 16.78 -9.52
C ASP A 627 -12.29 15.72 -8.83
N VAL A 628 -12.82 14.50 -8.73
CA VAL A 628 -12.12 13.34 -8.16
C VAL A 628 -12.25 12.18 -9.14
N ARG A 629 -11.15 11.87 -9.83
CA ARG A 629 -11.12 10.97 -10.97
C ARG A 629 -10.04 9.90 -10.87
N GLY A 630 -10.07 8.96 -11.81
CA GLY A 630 -9.27 7.75 -11.80
C GLY A 630 -10.00 6.56 -11.16
N PHE A 631 -9.32 5.42 -11.10
CA PHE A 631 -9.81 4.16 -10.54
C PHE A 631 -8.65 3.31 -10.03
N GLY A 632 -8.95 2.41 -9.09
CA GLY A 632 -7.92 1.68 -8.34
C GLY A 632 -6.98 2.65 -7.61
N LEU A 633 -5.68 2.33 -7.60
CA LEU A 633 -4.65 3.17 -6.98
C LEU A 633 -3.95 4.09 -8.00
N PHE A 634 -4.73 4.71 -8.89
CA PHE A 634 -4.28 5.74 -9.83
C PHE A 634 -5.34 6.86 -9.87
N LEU A 635 -5.22 7.82 -8.95
CA LEU A 635 -6.25 8.81 -8.66
C LEU A 635 -5.75 10.24 -8.83
N GLY A 636 -6.67 11.10 -9.28
CA GLY A 636 -6.47 12.54 -9.41
C GLY A 636 -7.51 13.32 -8.63
N ILE A 637 -7.06 14.34 -7.90
CA ILE A 637 -7.93 15.30 -7.22
C ILE A 637 -7.64 16.67 -7.82
N GLU A 638 -8.58 17.19 -8.59
CA GLU A 638 -8.45 18.49 -9.22
C GLU A 638 -8.89 19.61 -8.27
N PHE A 639 -7.99 20.55 -8.02
CA PHE A 639 -8.28 21.75 -7.25
C PHE A 639 -8.63 22.93 -8.16
N ILE A 640 -9.68 23.64 -7.78
CA ILE A 640 -10.20 24.84 -8.46
C ILE A 640 -10.35 25.97 -7.46
N GLN A 641 -10.44 27.21 -7.95
CA GLN A 641 -10.84 28.34 -7.14
C GLN A 641 -12.28 28.13 -6.66
N ALA A 642 -12.59 28.63 -5.46
CA ALA A 642 -13.94 28.53 -4.92
C ALA A 642 -14.92 29.22 -5.89
N PRO A 643 -15.99 28.53 -6.33
CA PRO A 643 -16.94 29.12 -7.27
C PRO A 643 -17.56 30.40 -6.69
N THR A 644 -17.54 31.48 -7.46
CA THR A 644 -18.25 32.72 -7.14
C THR A 644 -19.63 32.72 -7.78
N LEU A 645 -20.58 33.46 -7.18
CA LEU A 645 -21.95 33.56 -7.70
C LEU A 645 -21.91 34.11 -9.14
N GLY A 646 -22.37 33.32 -10.11
CA GLY A 646 -22.36 33.70 -11.54
C GLY A 646 -21.19 33.15 -12.36
N SER A 647 -20.23 32.43 -11.75
CA SER A 647 -19.18 31.72 -12.50
C SER A 647 -19.72 30.41 -13.07
N SER A 648 -19.61 30.21 -14.38
CA SER A 648 -20.01 28.98 -15.07
C SER A 648 -18.89 27.96 -15.22
N GLU A 649 -17.63 28.41 -15.26
CA GLU A 649 -16.47 27.55 -15.54
C GLU A 649 -15.58 27.36 -14.31
N PRO A 650 -15.09 26.13 -14.03
CA PRO A 650 -14.13 25.88 -12.97
C PRO A 650 -12.74 26.45 -13.31
N ILE A 651 -12.24 27.37 -12.48
CA ILE A 651 -10.91 27.98 -12.67
C ILE A 651 -9.86 27.14 -11.92
N PRO A 652 -8.79 26.63 -12.58
CA PRO A 652 -7.71 25.88 -11.93
C PRO A 652 -7.04 26.59 -10.75
N HIS A 653 -6.65 25.85 -9.71
CA HIS A 653 -5.94 26.39 -8.54
C HIS A 653 -4.58 25.70 -8.30
N PRO A 654 -3.56 25.99 -9.14
CA PRO A 654 -2.22 25.39 -9.00
C PRO A 654 -1.53 25.70 -7.67
N ASP A 655 -1.69 26.92 -7.15
CA ASP A 655 -1.05 27.34 -5.89
C ASP A 655 -1.57 26.55 -4.69
N LEU A 656 -2.90 26.32 -4.62
CA LEU A 656 -3.49 25.45 -3.62
C LEU A 656 -2.98 24.01 -3.77
N THR A 657 -2.89 23.53 -5.00
CA THR A 657 -2.39 22.17 -5.27
C THR A 657 -0.93 22.02 -4.80
N LYS A 658 -0.07 23.00 -5.09
CA LYS A 658 1.31 23.04 -4.60
C LYS A 658 1.33 23.07 -3.07
N PHE A 659 0.55 23.95 -2.45
CA PHE A 659 0.43 24.03 -1.00
C PHE A 659 0.02 22.69 -0.38
N VAL A 660 -0.96 21.99 -0.96
CA VAL A 660 -1.41 20.66 -0.49
C VAL A 660 -0.30 19.62 -0.62
N VAL A 661 0.42 19.58 -1.75
CA VAL A 661 1.57 18.67 -1.95
C VAL A 661 2.65 18.93 -0.90
N ASP A 662 3.03 20.20 -0.71
CA ASP A 662 4.05 20.59 0.27
C ASP A 662 3.57 20.26 1.69
N TYR A 663 2.30 20.55 2.02
CA TYR A 663 1.70 20.22 3.32
C TYR A 663 1.72 18.71 3.60
N LEU A 664 1.37 17.89 2.60
CA LEU A 664 1.42 16.43 2.73
C LEU A 664 2.85 15.94 2.98
N LYS A 665 3.84 16.48 2.27
CA LYS A 665 5.26 16.18 2.53
C LYS A 665 5.64 16.51 3.98
N HIS A 666 5.31 17.71 4.47
CA HIS A 666 5.58 18.10 5.86
C HIS A 666 4.92 17.14 6.87
N ASN A 667 3.80 16.53 6.48
CA ASN A 667 3.09 15.50 7.24
C ASN A 667 3.51 14.06 6.88
N ARG A 668 4.70 13.88 6.31
CA ARG A 668 5.32 12.59 6.00
C ARG A 668 4.57 11.77 4.94
N ILE A 669 3.94 12.42 3.97
CA ILE A 669 3.26 11.79 2.83
C ILE A 669 3.81 12.37 1.53
N ILE A 670 4.45 11.55 0.70
CA ILE A 670 5.00 11.97 -0.59
C ILE A 670 3.98 11.74 -1.68
N THR A 671 3.70 12.79 -2.43
CA THR A 671 2.75 12.81 -3.55
C THR A 671 3.27 13.79 -4.60
N SER A 672 2.61 13.88 -5.75
CA SER A 672 2.96 14.86 -6.78
C SER A 672 1.73 15.62 -7.29
N ARG A 673 1.96 16.56 -8.20
CA ARG A 673 0.90 17.22 -8.98
C ARG A 673 1.19 17.09 -10.47
N ASP A 674 0.13 17.08 -11.28
CA ASP A 674 0.15 16.97 -12.74
C ASP A 674 -1.02 17.79 -13.33
N GLY A 675 -1.31 17.59 -14.62
CA GLY A 675 -2.29 18.35 -15.38
C GLY A 675 -1.64 19.55 -16.10
N PRO A 676 -2.17 19.98 -17.26
CA PRO A 676 -1.65 21.14 -17.99
C PRO A 676 -1.58 22.40 -17.13
N ASP A 677 -2.55 22.59 -16.23
CA ASP A 677 -2.63 23.73 -15.33
C ASP A 677 -1.91 23.49 -13.98
N GLY A 678 -1.29 22.32 -13.78
CA GLY A 678 -0.59 21.96 -12.55
C GLY A 678 -1.47 21.93 -11.28
N ASN A 679 -2.78 21.73 -11.45
CA ASN A 679 -3.81 21.81 -10.41
C ASN A 679 -4.41 20.46 -9.99
N VAL A 680 -3.82 19.34 -10.43
CA VAL A 680 -4.28 17.99 -10.08
C VAL A 680 -3.30 17.35 -9.12
N LEU A 681 -3.72 17.08 -7.88
CA LEU A 681 -2.99 16.22 -6.96
C LEU A 681 -3.06 14.78 -7.47
N LYS A 682 -1.89 14.15 -7.64
CA LYS A 682 -1.74 12.83 -8.24
C LYS A 682 -1.31 11.81 -7.21
N ILE A 683 -2.09 10.74 -7.09
CA ILE A 683 -1.87 9.65 -6.14
C ILE A 683 -1.68 8.34 -6.92
N LYS A 684 -0.49 7.76 -6.82
CA LYS A 684 -0.10 6.49 -7.47
C LYS A 684 0.88 5.66 -6.62
N PRO A 685 0.49 5.25 -5.39
CA PRO A 685 1.35 4.52 -4.46
C PRO A 685 1.79 3.14 -5.01
N PRO A 686 2.69 2.41 -4.34
CA PRO A 686 2.73 0.96 -4.44
C PRO A 686 1.35 0.30 -4.26
N LEU A 687 1.16 -0.92 -4.76
CA LEU A 687 -0.10 -1.65 -4.63
C LEU A 687 -0.29 -2.34 -3.26
N THR A 688 0.74 -2.32 -2.41
CA THR A 688 0.76 -2.96 -1.07
C THR A 688 0.05 -2.16 0.00
#